data_AF-A0A7Y4TP49-F1
#
_entry.id   AF-A0A7Y4TP49-F1
#
_cell.length_a   1.000
_cell.length_b   1.000
_cell.length_c   1.000
_cell.angle_alpha   90.00
_cell.angle_beta   90.00
_cell.angle_gamma   90.00
#
_symmetry.space_group_name_H-M   'P 1'
#
loop_
_entity.id
_entity.type
_entity.pdbx_description
1 polymer ?
#
loop_
_entity_poly.entity_id
_entity_poly.type
_entity_poly.pdbx_seq_one_letter_code
_entity_poly.pdbx_strand_id
1 'polypeptide(L)'
;MIRTPKLSNTSGHNRYRSCFRPAASILFLLISGVLISLNAQMSRKPSPTREPAGAMDKRPDSKKNSLLKITSREDFDSIARVYHQNTPYALPHTMFVIDRRSKNKIYFVNSQRFRFHKDFLLATYLVPRGADVFKPIYLEDGRRFIVGTVAWQKPVEKFTWELWEGDLATPEIIKTANAAVNDHFYEKVPYKPNSIRQEDVSENLGIDRILQDELNKNQEYLALNTGKAVGRIHIIDKLDDTVEIGDNEIIVLKELPQSLPPVRGIIVAKPSSPLSHINILAKGWNVPNVYIKDADKLFREYDTFVYELNADLTKYEIKRASLETIKQDFKSPDQVVPPVDLAVKRIAGLREMRAKDGIRYGSKAANQGEMIRSRVPGIIIPDGFSIPYYWYDKFIKDNGFDDKMAAWQDDLEFVHNPRVRRQKLEQFRAEIQKAPFDDALRAEIIKQWRTQLGGRPVFVRSSSNSEDLPNFSGAGLYSSVPNVREADKLIDAVKKVWGSLWKFEAYDARVRNYISQKDVYMSALVQLGVDMQKGGVMITKDPFDKESKDNVYISAVCGHNSKVVDNSGLPEQILFNPRSNSVIVMTLSQQESALAFDENGDLKETTDKCANTRKRVLTDLQARELARTAIRIRGIFGKKEQDIEWGIMNGRIYIVQARPYIDKN
;
A
#
# COMPACT_ATOMS: atom_id res chain seq x y z
N MET A 1 55.07 -0.41 -7.49
CA MET A 1 55.90 -0.27 -8.70
C MET A 1 55.17 -0.90 -9.89
N ILE A 2 54.58 -0.05 -10.74
CA ILE A 2 54.76 0.03 -12.20
C ILE A 2 54.79 -1.30 -13.01
N ARG A 3 53.73 -1.43 -13.84
CA ARG A 3 53.64 -1.86 -15.26
C ARG A 3 53.68 -3.35 -15.68
N THR A 4 52.60 -3.66 -16.40
CA THR A 4 52.41 -4.57 -17.56
C THR A 4 53.45 -4.37 -18.71
N PRO A 5 53.30 -4.98 -19.91
CA PRO A 5 53.24 -6.39 -20.30
C PRO A 5 54.27 -6.70 -21.44
N LYS A 6 54.36 -7.93 -21.97
CA LYS A 6 54.89 -8.17 -23.33
C LYS A 6 54.18 -9.32 -24.05
N LEU A 7 53.70 -9.00 -25.25
CA LEU A 7 53.17 -9.88 -26.30
C LEU A 7 54.31 -10.62 -27.03
N SER A 8 54.04 -11.82 -27.53
CA SER A 8 54.54 -12.27 -28.85
C SER A 8 53.72 -13.43 -29.41
N ASN A 9 53.19 -13.20 -30.62
CA ASN A 9 52.55 -14.15 -31.53
C ASN A 9 53.49 -15.28 -31.96
N THR A 10 52.93 -16.43 -32.36
CA THR A 10 53.20 -17.07 -33.67
C THR A 10 52.20 -18.19 -34.02
N SER A 11 51.43 -17.90 -35.07
CA SER A 11 50.91 -18.73 -36.18
C SER A 11 50.99 -20.27 -36.15
N GLY A 12 49.87 -20.91 -36.55
CA GLY A 12 49.85 -22.24 -37.16
C GLY A 12 48.45 -22.67 -37.65
N HIS A 13 48.23 -22.63 -38.96
CA HIS A 13 47.03 -23.08 -39.68
C HIS A 13 46.66 -24.56 -39.45
N ASN A 14 45.35 -24.90 -39.40
CA ASN A 14 44.73 -25.68 -40.47
C ASN A 14 43.19 -25.75 -40.42
N ARG A 15 42.64 -25.92 -41.63
CA ARG A 15 41.24 -25.88 -42.09
C ARG A 15 40.40 -27.07 -41.63
N TYR A 16 39.07 -26.90 -41.52
CA TYR A 16 38.09 -27.69 -42.28
C TYR A 16 36.74 -26.95 -42.39
N ARG A 17 36.23 -26.90 -43.63
CA ARG A 17 34.92 -26.37 -44.05
C ARG A 17 33.87 -27.49 -44.03
N SER A 18 32.59 -27.13 -43.80
CA SER A 18 31.42 -27.38 -44.70
C SER A 18 30.12 -27.24 -43.88
N CYS A 19 29.29 -26.21 -44.10
CA CYS A 19 28.16 -26.16 -45.04
C CYS A 19 27.03 -27.18 -44.75
N PHE A 20 25.84 -26.71 -44.38
CA PHE A 20 24.59 -26.85 -45.17
C PHE A 20 23.40 -26.14 -44.48
N ARG A 21 22.65 -25.37 -45.28
CA ARG A 21 21.26 -24.85 -45.13
C ARG A 21 20.59 -25.18 -46.48
N PRO A 22 19.27 -24.96 -46.72
CA PRO A 22 18.05 -25.16 -45.92
C PRO A 22 16.98 -25.92 -46.76
N ALA A 23 15.76 -26.16 -46.24
CA ALA A 23 14.60 -26.43 -47.10
C ALA A 23 13.28 -26.02 -46.42
N ALA A 24 12.50 -25.21 -47.15
CA ALA A 24 11.13 -24.84 -46.88
C ALA A 24 10.17 -25.77 -47.65
N SER A 25 8.95 -25.95 -47.17
CA SER A 25 7.79 -26.29 -48.00
C SER A 25 6.49 -25.83 -47.31
N ILE A 26 5.54 -25.47 -48.15
CA ILE A 26 4.47 -24.50 -47.99
C ILE A 26 3.16 -25.14 -48.55
N LEU A 27 2.00 -24.63 -48.11
CA LEU A 27 0.66 -24.62 -48.76
C LEU A 27 -0.37 -25.78 -48.50
N PHE A 28 -1.38 -25.54 -47.63
CA PHE A 28 -2.75 -24.93 -47.88
C PHE A 28 -4.08 -25.76 -47.96
N LEU A 29 -5.15 -25.07 -47.47
CA LEU A 29 -6.62 -25.05 -47.77
C LEU A 29 -7.51 -26.22 -47.27
N LEU A 30 -8.78 -26.10 -46.80
CA LEU A 30 -9.74 -25.02 -46.52
C LEU A 30 -11.00 -25.55 -45.74
N ILE A 31 -11.62 -24.65 -44.96
CA ILE A 31 -13.07 -24.38 -44.72
C ILE A 31 -13.98 -25.43 -44.03
N SER A 32 -14.52 -25.05 -42.86
CA SER A 32 -15.93 -24.62 -42.69
C SER A 32 -16.20 -24.17 -41.24
N GLY A 33 -16.78 -22.99 -41.07
CA GLY A 33 -17.05 -22.37 -39.77
C GLY A 33 -18.44 -22.64 -39.21
N VAL A 34 -18.61 -22.36 -37.92
CA VAL A 34 -19.86 -21.92 -37.29
C VAL A 34 -19.52 -20.98 -36.13
N LEU A 35 -20.23 -19.85 -36.11
CA LEU A 35 -20.26 -18.84 -35.06
C LEU A 35 -20.81 -19.40 -33.74
N ILE A 36 -20.12 -19.14 -32.62
CA ILE A 36 -20.77 -18.84 -31.32
C ILE A 36 -19.95 -17.77 -30.61
N SER A 37 -20.46 -16.55 -30.64
CA SER A 37 -20.18 -15.47 -29.69
C SER A 37 -20.93 -15.71 -28.38
N LEU A 38 -20.27 -15.56 -27.21
CA LEU A 38 -20.75 -14.75 -26.07
C LEU A 38 -19.87 -14.92 -24.81
N ASN A 39 -19.55 -13.77 -24.22
CA ASN A 39 -19.11 -13.53 -22.83
C ASN A 39 -17.64 -13.74 -22.46
N ALA A 40 -16.77 -12.97 -23.11
CA ALA A 40 -15.63 -12.39 -22.41
C ALA A 40 -16.15 -11.39 -21.37
N GLN A 41 -16.28 -11.83 -20.12
CA GLN A 41 -16.56 -10.98 -18.98
C GLN A 41 -15.30 -10.16 -18.69
N MET A 42 -15.12 -9.07 -19.45
CA MET A 42 -14.15 -8.04 -19.12
C MET A 42 -14.47 -7.58 -17.69
N SER A 43 -13.51 -7.70 -16.79
CA SER A 43 -13.59 -7.05 -15.48
C SER A 43 -13.95 -5.58 -15.73
N ARG A 44 -15.08 -5.14 -15.17
CA ARG A 44 -15.44 -3.73 -15.10
C ARG A 44 -14.25 -2.98 -14.50
N LYS A 45 -13.50 -2.26 -15.34
CA LYS A 45 -12.69 -1.14 -14.87
C LYS A 45 -13.61 -0.26 -14.02
N PRO A 46 -13.18 0.21 -12.83
CA PRO A 46 -13.89 1.30 -12.17
C PRO A 46 -14.05 2.42 -13.20
N SER A 47 -15.30 2.80 -13.45
CA SER A 47 -15.65 3.91 -14.32
C SER A 47 -14.73 5.10 -14.01
N PRO A 48 -13.92 5.60 -14.96
CA PRO A 48 -13.12 6.77 -14.69
C PRO A 48 -14.08 7.95 -14.52
N THR A 49 -14.04 8.60 -13.36
CA THR A 49 -14.48 9.97 -13.14
C THR A 49 -15.95 10.27 -13.45
N ARG A 50 -16.82 10.02 -12.45
CA ARG A 50 -18.13 10.67 -12.38
C ARG A 50 -17.91 12.18 -12.20
N GLU A 51 -18.67 13.00 -12.94
CA GLU A 51 -18.57 14.46 -12.93
C GLU A 51 -18.72 15.05 -11.52
N PRO A 52 -18.13 16.21 -11.20
CA PRO A 52 -18.70 17.05 -10.15
C PRO A 52 -20.15 17.37 -10.54
N ALA A 53 -21.09 17.24 -9.61
CA ALA A 53 -22.46 17.67 -9.84
C ALA A 53 -22.46 19.14 -10.32
N GLY A 54 -22.92 19.39 -11.56
CA GLY A 54 -22.99 20.72 -12.16
C GLY A 54 -22.21 20.94 -13.47
N ALA A 55 -21.47 19.96 -13.99
CA ALA A 55 -21.11 19.96 -15.42
C ALA A 55 -22.33 19.49 -16.21
N MET A 56 -22.89 20.32 -17.07
CA MET A 56 -23.88 19.84 -18.03
C MET A 56 -23.16 19.35 -19.28
N ASP A 57 -23.49 18.14 -19.73
CA ASP A 57 -23.25 17.64 -21.08
C ASP A 57 -24.06 18.50 -22.08
N LYS A 58 -23.58 19.73 -22.34
CA LYS A 58 -24.13 20.58 -23.39
C LYS A 58 -23.79 19.94 -24.73
N ARG A 59 -24.76 19.83 -25.64
CA ARG A 59 -24.47 19.47 -27.04
C ARG A 59 -23.44 20.46 -27.60
N PRO A 60 -22.38 20.00 -28.28
CA PRO A 60 -21.35 20.89 -28.78
C PRO A 60 -21.94 21.99 -29.68
N ASP A 61 -21.66 23.25 -29.37
CA ASP A 61 -22.12 24.41 -30.12
C ASP A 61 -21.45 24.44 -31.52
N SER A 62 -20.20 23.97 -31.60
CA SER A 62 -19.45 23.81 -32.85
C SER A 62 -19.39 22.36 -33.35
N LYS A 63 -19.65 22.16 -34.65
CA LYS A 63 -19.46 20.87 -35.33
C LYS A 63 -17.98 20.53 -35.59
N LYS A 64 -17.05 21.49 -35.43
CA LYS A 64 -15.62 21.26 -35.66
C LYS A 64 -14.97 20.58 -34.46
N ASN A 65 -13.97 19.74 -34.72
CA ASN A 65 -13.18 19.09 -33.67
C ASN A 65 -12.20 20.05 -32.97
N SER A 66 -11.77 21.09 -33.69
CA SER A 66 -10.89 22.15 -33.19
C SER A 66 -10.99 23.39 -34.10
N LEU A 67 -10.55 24.54 -33.59
CA LEU A 67 -10.26 25.74 -34.37
C LEU A 67 -8.74 25.92 -34.50
N LEU A 68 -8.27 26.44 -35.64
CA LEU A 68 -6.84 26.74 -35.85
C LEU A 68 -6.46 28.15 -35.41
N LYS A 69 -7.47 29.01 -35.25
CA LYS A 69 -7.36 30.38 -34.76
C LYS A 69 -8.65 30.70 -34.02
N ILE A 70 -8.55 31.43 -32.91
CA ILE A 70 -9.70 32.02 -32.22
C ILE A 70 -9.67 33.51 -32.53
N THR A 71 -10.62 33.98 -33.32
CA THR A 71 -10.66 35.36 -33.83
C THR A 71 -11.61 36.27 -33.08
N SER A 72 -12.46 35.71 -32.21
CA SER A 72 -13.34 36.47 -31.33
C SER A 72 -13.68 35.69 -30.06
N ARG A 73 -14.39 36.34 -29.13
CA ARG A 73 -14.91 35.69 -27.92
C ARG A 73 -15.91 34.58 -28.26
N GLU A 74 -16.75 34.79 -29.27
CA GLU A 74 -17.73 33.82 -29.74
C GLU A 74 -17.06 32.54 -30.28
N ASP A 75 -15.91 32.66 -30.97
CA ASP A 75 -15.12 31.51 -31.40
C ASP A 75 -14.70 30.66 -30.20
N PHE A 76 -14.16 31.31 -29.15
CA PHE A 76 -13.75 30.62 -27.91
C PHE A 76 -14.95 29.96 -27.23
N ASP A 77 -16.03 30.70 -27.00
CA ASP A 77 -17.22 30.20 -26.30
C ASP A 77 -17.86 29.02 -27.05
N SER A 78 -17.78 28.98 -28.40
CA SER A 78 -18.31 27.88 -29.22
C SER A 78 -17.61 26.52 -29.05
N ILE A 79 -16.41 26.52 -28.46
CA ILE A 79 -15.59 25.31 -28.22
C ILE A 79 -15.20 25.13 -26.76
N ALA A 80 -15.49 26.12 -25.90
CA ALA A 80 -15.14 26.10 -24.49
C ALA A 80 -16.11 25.24 -23.67
N ARG A 81 -15.55 24.56 -22.67
CA ARG A 81 -16.30 23.90 -21.59
C ARG A 81 -16.27 24.81 -20.37
N VAL A 82 -17.39 24.89 -19.65
CA VAL A 82 -17.47 25.66 -18.40
C VAL A 82 -17.65 24.70 -17.23
N TYR A 83 -16.66 24.64 -16.33
CA TYR A 83 -16.86 24.00 -15.03
C TYR A 83 -17.59 24.96 -14.09
N HIS A 84 -18.40 24.43 -13.17
CA HIS A 84 -19.12 25.21 -12.15
C HIS A 84 -19.96 26.37 -12.74
N GLN A 85 -20.70 26.07 -13.81
CA GLN A 85 -21.56 27.05 -14.48
C GLN A 85 -22.52 27.70 -13.47
N ASN A 86 -22.78 29.00 -13.64
CA ASN A 86 -23.61 29.83 -12.75
C ASN A 86 -23.04 30.06 -11.34
N THR A 87 -21.76 29.75 -11.10
CA THR A 87 -21.06 30.12 -9.86
C THR A 87 -20.06 31.26 -10.12
N PRO A 88 -19.61 31.99 -9.06
CA PRO A 88 -18.46 32.89 -9.17
C PRO A 88 -17.19 32.21 -9.69
N TYR A 89 -17.12 30.88 -9.62
CA TYR A 89 -15.97 30.04 -10.01
C TYR A 89 -16.12 29.40 -11.39
N ALA A 90 -17.10 29.87 -12.19
CA ALA A 90 -17.24 29.43 -13.56
C ALA A 90 -15.93 29.65 -14.32
N LEU A 91 -15.35 28.57 -14.84
CA LEU A 91 -14.09 28.62 -15.59
C LEU A 91 -14.32 28.14 -17.03
N PRO A 92 -14.75 29.03 -17.93
CA PRO A 92 -14.75 28.77 -19.36
C PRO A 92 -13.33 28.47 -19.84
N HIS A 93 -13.12 27.32 -20.45
CA HIS A 93 -11.80 26.91 -20.93
C HIS A 93 -11.86 26.02 -22.18
N THR A 94 -10.81 26.09 -22.99
CA THR A 94 -10.55 25.22 -24.14
C THR A 94 -9.16 24.61 -24.03
N MET A 95 -9.01 23.33 -24.36
CA MET A 95 -7.68 22.71 -24.45
C MET A 95 -7.00 23.16 -25.75
N PHE A 96 -5.67 23.25 -25.75
CA PHE A 96 -4.91 23.38 -27.00
C PHE A 96 -3.91 22.24 -27.17
N VAL A 97 -3.58 21.96 -28.43
CA VAL A 97 -2.51 21.05 -28.85
C VAL A 97 -1.65 21.76 -29.88
N ILE A 98 -0.34 21.80 -29.68
CA ILE A 98 0.64 22.34 -30.64
C ILE A 98 1.44 21.18 -31.20
N ASP A 99 1.44 21.00 -32.51
CA ASP A 99 2.25 19.99 -33.19
C ASP A 99 3.58 20.59 -33.67
N ARG A 100 4.66 20.33 -32.92
CA ARG A 100 6.01 20.86 -33.25
C ARG A 100 6.55 20.31 -34.58
N ARG A 101 6.10 19.12 -35.02
CA ARG A 101 6.50 18.58 -36.34
C ARG A 101 5.81 19.27 -37.50
N SER A 102 4.71 19.98 -37.25
CA SER A 102 3.96 20.72 -38.25
C SER A 102 4.19 22.23 -38.12
N LYS A 103 5.45 22.67 -37.90
CA LYS A 103 5.82 24.09 -37.72
C LYS A 103 5.03 24.77 -36.60
N ASN A 104 4.92 24.11 -35.44
CA ASN A 104 4.17 24.57 -34.27
C ASN A 104 2.69 24.89 -34.56
N LYS A 105 2.07 24.15 -35.49
CA LYS A 105 0.64 24.30 -35.78
C LYS A 105 -0.20 24.03 -34.54
N ILE A 106 -1.02 25.00 -34.15
CA ILE A 106 -1.90 24.93 -32.99
C ILE A 106 -3.31 24.47 -33.37
N TYR A 107 -3.92 23.71 -32.47
CA TYR A 107 -5.32 23.29 -32.50
C TYR A 107 -5.96 23.68 -31.17
N PHE A 108 -6.89 24.64 -31.19
CA PHE A 108 -7.78 24.90 -30.06
C PHE A 108 -8.89 23.87 -30.09
N VAL A 109 -8.79 22.88 -29.21
CA VAL A 109 -9.61 21.68 -29.18
C VAL A 109 -11.03 22.02 -28.73
N ASN A 110 -12.01 21.43 -29.39
CA ASN A 110 -13.38 21.48 -28.93
C ASN A 110 -13.54 20.70 -27.62
N SER A 111 -13.39 21.38 -26.49
CA SER A 111 -13.50 20.82 -25.14
C SER A 111 -14.93 20.38 -24.80
N GLN A 112 -15.93 20.80 -25.57
CA GLN A 112 -17.28 20.25 -25.46
C GLN A 112 -17.36 18.84 -26.07
N ARG A 113 -16.47 18.50 -27.04
CA ARG A 113 -16.40 17.18 -27.70
C ARG A 113 -15.35 16.24 -27.12
N PHE A 114 -14.19 16.77 -26.75
CA PHE A 114 -13.07 15.98 -26.26
C PHE A 114 -12.81 16.31 -24.80
N ARG A 115 -12.73 15.27 -23.96
CA ARG A 115 -12.56 15.43 -22.51
C ARG A 115 -11.09 15.60 -22.13
N PHE A 116 -10.20 14.92 -22.84
CA PHE A 116 -8.76 14.95 -22.60
C PHE A 116 -7.98 15.18 -23.91
N HIS A 117 -6.75 15.70 -23.83
CA HIS A 117 -5.87 15.88 -25.00
C HIS A 117 -5.67 14.57 -25.77
N LYS A 118 -5.53 13.44 -25.05
CA LYS A 118 -5.41 12.11 -25.67
C LYS A 118 -6.62 11.75 -26.55
N ASP A 119 -7.83 12.15 -26.14
CA ASP A 119 -9.05 11.80 -26.88
C ASP A 119 -9.07 12.53 -28.22
N PHE A 120 -8.67 13.80 -28.22
CA PHE A 120 -8.51 14.59 -29.44
C PHE A 120 -7.40 14.01 -30.34
N LEU A 121 -6.23 13.74 -29.79
CA LEU A 121 -5.08 13.21 -30.53
C LEU A 121 -5.39 11.87 -31.23
N LEU A 122 -6.08 10.97 -30.53
CA LEU A 122 -6.49 9.66 -31.06
C LEU A 122 -7.62 9.79 -32.08
N ALA A 123 -8.63 10.64 -31.83
CA ALA A 123 -9.77 10.82 -32.72
C ALA A 123 -9.42 11.55 -34.02
N THR A 124 -8.37 12.38 -34.01
CA THR A 124 -7.88 13.10 -35.19
C THR A 124 -6.73 12.39 -35.90
N TYR A 125 -6.35 11.20 -35.45
CA TYR A 125 -5.24 10.39 -35.99
C TYR A 125 -3.89 11.13 -36.03
N LEU A 126 -3.70 12.14 -35.16
CA LEU A 126 -2.40 12.76 -34.95
C LEU A 126 -1.42 11.80 -34.28
N VAL A 127 -1.95 10.78 -33.60
CA VAL A 127 -1.23 9.67 -32.96
C VAL A 127 -1.93 8.35 -33.32
N PRO A 128 -1.19 7.23 -33.53
CA PRO A 128 -1.79 5.93 -33.81
C PRO A 128 -2.75 5.46 -32.71
N ARG A 129 -3.80 4.72 -33.09
CA ARG A 129 -4.71 4.10 -32.12
C ARG A 129 -3.94 3.11 -31.23
N GLY A 130 -4.11 3.22 -29.90
CA GLY A 130 -3.47 2.34 -28.93
C GLY A 130 -2.07 2.76 -28.47
N ALA A 131 -1.55 3.89 -28.97
CA ALA A 131 -0.29 4.45 -28.47
C ALA A 131 -0.42 4.88 -26.99
N ASP A 132 0.66 4.74 -26.22
CA ASP A 132 0.78 5.44 -24.94
C ASP A 132 0.95 6.94 -25.23
N VAL A 133 0.05 7.76 -24.69
CA VAL A 133 0.00 9.20 -24.96
C VAL A 133 0.39 10.01 -23.72
N PHE A 134 0.38 9.42 -22.52
CA PHE A 134 0.51 10.23 -21.29
C PHE A 134 1.94 10.75 -21.07
N LYS A 135 2.93 9.86 -20.91
CA LYS A 135 4.33 10.29 -20.73
C LYS A 135 4.86 11.12 -21.92
N PRO A 136 4.62 10.73 -23.19
CA PRO A 136 5.20 11.42 -24.35
C PRO A 136 4.67 12.83 -24.61
N ILE A 137 3.55 13.24 -23.99
CA ILE A 137 3.01 14.60 -24.16
C ILE A 137 3.14 15.47 -22.91
N TYR A 138 3.43 14.92 -21.73
CA TYR A 138 3.52 15.70 -20.48
C TYR A 138 4.93 15.75 -19.86
N LEU A 139 5.78 14.74 -20.08
CA LEU A 139 7.00 14.57 -19.30
C LEU A 139 8.30 14.60 -20.13
N GLU A 140 8.23 14.39 -21.44
CA GLU A 140 9.41 14.36 -22.30
C GLU A 140 9.80 15.76 -22.82
N ASP A 141 11.06 16.18 -22.63
CA ASP A 141 11.57 17.46 -23.13
C ASP A 141 11.48 17.59 -24.67
N GLY A 142 11.75 16.48 -25.36
CA GLY A 142 11.68 16.36 -26.82
C GLY A 142 10.28 16.11 -27.38
N ARG A 143 9.22 16.26 -26.57
CA ARG A 143 7.85 15.92 -26.97
C ARG A 143 7.42 16.61 -28.25
N ARG A 144 6.76 15.86 -29.13
CA ARG A 144 6.17 16.37 -30.37
C ARG A 144 5.03 17.36 -30.09
N PHE A 145 4.17 17.01 -29.14
CA PHE A 145 2.98 17.78 -28.82
C PHE A 145 3.20 18.58 -27.54
N ILE A 146 2.95 19.88 -27.61
CA ILE A 146 2.78 20.69 -26.41
C ILE A 146 1.29 20.83 -26.18
N VAL A 147 0.84 20.48 -24.97
CA VAL A 147 -0.58 20.44 -24.63
C VAL A 147 -0.83 21.31 -23.41
N GLY A 148 -1.93 22.04 -23.43
CA GLY A 148 -2.32 22.92 -22.33
C GLY A 148 -3.75 23.38 -22.45
N THR A 149 -4.09 24.43 -21.71
CA THR A 149 -5.45 24.97 -21.64
C THR A 149 -5.40 26.49 -21.77
N VAL A 150 -6.36 27.09 -22.47
CA VAL A 150 -6.68 28.52 -22.38
C VAL A 150 -7.97 28.66 -21.57
N ALA A 151 -7.97 29.52 -20.56
CA ALA A 151 -9.11 29.72 -19.66
C ALA A 151 -9.39 31.20 -19.41
N TRP A 152 -10.67 31.55 -19.30
CA TRP A 152 -11.13 32.88 -18.89
C TRP A 152 -11.09 33.02 -17.37
N GLN A 153 -10.16 33.81 -16.85
CA GLN A 153 -10.01 34.07 -15.43
C GLN A 153 -10.93 35.21 -15.01
N LYS A 154 -12.10 34.87 -14.49
CA LYS A 154 -13.11 35.83 -14.03
C LYS A 154 -12.57 36.88 -13.03
N PRO A 155 -11.72 36.56 -12.04
CA PRO A 155 -11.26 37.54 -11.05
C PRO A 155 -10.46 38.71 -11.61
N VAL A 156 -9.77 38.49 -12.73
CA VAL A 156 -8.92 39.50 -13.39
C VAL A 156 -9.44 39.88 -14.78
N GLU A 157 -10.58 39.33 -15.18
CA GLU A 157 -11.24 39.52 -16.47
C GLU A 157 -10.27 39.39 -17.67
N LYS A 158 -9.42 38.36 -17.65
CA LYS A 158 -8.42 38.08 -18.69
C LYS A 158 -8.39 36.61 -19.07
N PHE A 159 -8.00 36.33 -20.31
CA PHE A 159 -7.59 34.98 -20.68
C PHE A 159 -6.21 34.68 -20.12
N THR A 160 -6.00 33.42 -19.76
CA THR A 160 -4.68 32.87 -19.42
C THR A 160 -4.50 31.56 -20.15
N TRP A 161 -3.25 31.21 -20.46
CA TRP A 161 -2.92 29.87 -20.88
C TRP A 161 -2.06 29.19 -19.82
N GLU A 162 -2.27 27.90 -19.63
CA GLU A 162 -1.65 27.14 -18.55
C GLU A 162 -1.28 25.73 -18.98
N LEU A 163 -0.28 25.17 -18.31
CA LEU A 163 0.11 23.77 -18.42
C LEU A 163 -0.41 23.00 -17.20
N TRP A 164 -0.42 21.67 -17.31
CA TRP A 164 -0.70 20.82 -16.17
C TRP A 164 0.37 21.01 -15.08
N GLU A 165 0.00 20.95 -13.80
CA GLU A 165 0.88 21.21 -12.65
C GLU A 165 2.16 20.34 -12.65
N GLY A 166 2.01 19.04 -12.99
CA GLY A 166 3.11 18.08 -13.09
C GLY A 166 3.87 18.10 -14.42
N ASP A 167 3.51 19.00 -15.36
CA ASP A 167 4.13 19.08 -16.67
C ASP A 167 5.59 19.55 -16.56
N LEU A 168 6.53 18.77 -17.12
CA LEU A 168 7.97 19.05 -17.00
C LEU A 168 8.52 20.12 -17.96
N ALA A 169 7.66 21.01 -18.48
CA ALA A 169 8.03 22.01 -19.48
C ALA A 169 9.33 22.79 -19.20
N THR A 170 10.20 22.78 -20.21
CA THR A 170 11.42 23.58 -20.28
C THR A 170 11.13 25.02 -20.71
N PRO A 171 12.09 25.97 -20.55
CA PRO A 171 12.00 27.32 -21.10
C PRO A 171 11.58 27.38 -22.58
N GLU A 172 12.09 26.48 -23.41
CA GLU A 172 11.78 26.43 -24.85
C GLU A 172 10.31 26.07 -25.10
N ILE A 173 9.79 25.09 -24.36
CA ILE A 173 8.39 24.66 -24.44
C ILE A 173 7.47 25.82 -24.06
N ILE A 174 7.76 26.50 -22.95
CA ILE A 174 6.94 27.63 -22.48
C ILE A 174 6.97 28.76 -23.51
N LYS A 175 8.14 29.13 -24.04
CA LYS A 175 8.26 30.14 -25.11
C LYS A 175 7.49 29.76 -26.37
N THR A 176 7.61 28.49 -26.79
CA THR A 176 6.92 27.97 -27.98
C THR A 176 5.40 28.01 -27.81
N ALA A 177 4.90 27.58 -26.65
CA ALA A 177 3.47 27.63 -26.34
C ALA A 177 2.97 29.06 -26.28
N ASN A 178 3.70 29.95 -25.61
CA ASN A 178 3.34 31.36 -25.50
C ASN A 178 3.20 32.02 -26.88
N ALA A 179 4.18 31.81 -27.77
CA ALA A 179 4.14 32.34 -29.13
C ALA A 179 2.96 31.76 -29.92
N ALA A 180 2.81 30.43 -29.96
CA ALA A 180 1.76 29.77 -30.73
C ALA A 180 0.35 30.17 -30.29
N VAL A 181 0.11 30.29 -28.97
CA VAL A 181 -1.18 30.74 -28.43
C VAL A 181 -1.42 32.20 -28.81
N ASN A 182 -0.48 33.11 -28.54
CA ASN A 182 -0.68 34.55 -28.77
C ASN A 182 -0.75 34.92 -30.27
N ASP A 183 -0.07 34.19 -31.17
CA ASP A 183 -0.15 34.40 -32.62
C ASP A 183 -1.53 34.01 -33.20
N HIS A 184 -2.26 33.14 -32.50
CA HIS A 184 -3.51 32.51 -32.98
C HIS A 184 -4.73 32.79 -32.09
N PHE A 185 -4.59 33.66 -31.10
CA PHE A 185 -5.68 34.14 -30.26
C PHE A 185 -5.92 35.62 -30.53
N TYR A 186 -7.17 36.08 -30.44
CA TYR A 186 -7.56 37.44 -30.84
C TYR A 186 -7.10 38.54 -29.88
N GLU A 187 -6.71 38.17 -28.67
CA GLU A 187 -6.15 39.06 -27.66
C GLU A 187 -4.94 38.42 -26.99
N LYS A 188 -4.19 39.22 -26.22
CA LYS A 188 -3.00 38.74 -25.52
C LYS A 188 -3.40 37.80 -24.38
N VAL A 189 -2.81 36.61 -24.37
CA VAL A 189 -3.06 35.57 -23.38
C VAL A 189 -1.77 35.37 -22.55
N PRO A 190 -1.67 35.94 -21.34
CA PRO A 190 -0.55 35.71 -20.45
C PRO A 190 -0.44 34.26 -19.98
N TYR A 191 0.79 33.83 -19.67
CA TYR A 191 1.06 32.53 -19.09
C TYR A 191 0.71 32.50 -17.60
N LYS A 192 0.01 31.47 -17.17
CA LYS A 192 -0.26 31.21 -15.76
C LYS A 192 0.51 29.95 -15.32
N PRO A 193 1.58 30.07 -14.53
CA PRO A 193 2.28 28.91 -13.98
C PRO A 193 1.41 28.21 -12.94
N ASN A 194 1.38 26.87 -12.98
CA ASN A 194 0.58 26.05 -12.07
C ASN A 194 1.44 25.29 -11.03
N SER A 195 2.75 25.54 -10.97
CA SER A 195 3.66 25.02 -9.94
C SER A 195 4.84 25.96 -9.71
N ILE A 196 5.48 25.87 -8.53
CA ILE A 196 6.69 26.67 -8.19
C ILE A 196 7.76 26.51 -9.27
N ARG A 197 8.01 25.29 -9.72
CA ARG A 197 9.00 25.05 -10.78
C ARG A 197 8.63 25.76 -12.09
N GLN A 198 7.36 25.78 -12.48
CA GLN A 198 6.94 26.53 -13.67
C GLN A 198 7.08 28.04 -13.47
N GLU A 199 6.86 28.51 -12.24
CA GLU A 199 7.08 29.89 -11.85
C GLU A 199 8.55 30.27 -11.97
N ASP A 200 9.45 29.47 -11.40
CA ASP A 200 10.91 29.67 -11.46
C ASP A 200 11.41 29.64 -12.91
N VAL A 201 11.01 28.62 -13.67
CA VAL A 201 11.44 28.45 -15.08
C VAL A 201 10.97 29.60 -15.96
N SER A 202 9.82 30.21 -15.65
CA SER A 202 9.24 31.28 -16.47
C SER A 202 9.68 32.69 -16.08
N GLU A 203 10.39 32.86 -14.96
CA GLU A 203 10.71 34.19 -14.38
C GLU A 203 11.51 35.06 -15.33
N ASN A 204 12.50 34.47 -15.99
CA ASN A 204 13.45 35.18 -16.84
C ASN A 204 13.18 35.00 -18.34
N LEU A 205 11.97 34.59 -18.73
CA LEU A 205 11.63 34.33 -20.14
C LEU A 205 11.15 35.56 -20.90
N GLY A 206 10.84 36.67 -20.20
CA GLY A 206 10.33 37.90 -20.82
C GLY A 206 8.93 37.76 -21.41
N ILE A 207 8.11 36.84 -20.86
CA ILE A 207 6.71 36.65 -21.25
C ILE A 207 5.78 37.24 -20.20
N ASP A 208 4.62 37.74 -20.62
CA ASP A 208 3.58 38.19 -19.69
C ASP A 208 3.08 37.00 -18.85
N ARG A 209 3.03 37.21 -17.54
CA ARG A 209 2.57 36.22 -16.57
C ARG A 209 1.42 36.76 -15.74
N ILE A 210 0.54 35.86 -15.31
CA ILE A 210 -0.41 36.12 -14.22
C ILE A 210 -0.17 35.05 -13.17
N LEU A 211 0.21 35.45 -11.96
CA LEU A 211 0.49 34.51 -10.88
C LEU A 211 -0.78 34.10 -10.16
N GLN A 212 -0.74 32.94 -9.53
CA GLN A 212 -1.87 32.43 -8.77
C GLN A 212 -2.25 33.39 -7.62
N ASP A 213 -1.28 34.05 -7.01
CA ASP A 213 -1.51 35.08 -5.99
C ASP A 213 -2.23 36.31 -6.55
N GLU A 214 -1.97 36.71 -7.79
CA GLU A 214 -2.64 37.85 -8.43
C GLU A 214 -4.10 37.54 -8.75
N LEU A 215 -4.42 36.29 -9.12
CA LEU A 215 -5.79 35.83 -9.36
C LEU A 215 -6.60 35.75 -8.07
N ASN A 216 -5.95 35.52 -6.94
CA ASN A 216 -6.59 35.25 -5.66
C ASN A 216 -6.39 36.37 -4.63
N LYS A 217 -5.85 37.52 -5.03
CA LYS A 217 -5.45 38.63 -4.13
C LYS A 217 -6.57 39.08 -3.17
N ASN A 218 -7.83 38.93 -3.56
CA ASN A 218 -9.01 39.27 -2.76
C ASN A 218 -9.83 38.05 -2.31
N GLN A 219 -9.35 36.84 -2.54
CA GLN A 219 -10.08 35.61 -2.26
C GLN A 219 -9.58 34.99 -0.94
N GLU A 220 -10.43 35.05 0.08
CA GLU A 220 -10.13 34.49 1.42
C GLU A 220 -10.45 32.98 1.51
N TYR A 221 -11.26 32.47 0.58
CA TYR A 221 -11.72 31.08 0.56
C TYR A 221 -11.92 30.57 -0.87
N LEU A 222 -11.53 29.32 -1.13
CA LEU A 222 -11.85 28.59 -2.36
C LEU A 222 -12.14 27.12 -2.05
N ALA A 223 -13.34 26.65 -2.40
CA ALA A 223 -13.67 25.24 -2.34
C ALA A 223 -13.12 24.50 -3.59
N LEU A 224 -12.14 23.62 -3.41
CA LEU A 224 -11.61 22.75 -4.48
C LEU A 224 -12.43 21.45 -4.57
N ASN A 225 -12.85 20.95 -3.41
CA ASN A 225 -13.86 19.92 -3.24
C ASN A 225 -14.74 20.24 -2.04
N THR A 226 -16.04 20.31 -2.23
CA THR A 226 -17.01 20.51 -1.13
C THR A 226 -17.22 19.22 -0.35
N GLY A 227 -17.62 19.32 0.90
CA GLY A 227 -17.94 18.15 1.71
C GLY A 227 -17.99 18.44 3.18
N LYS A 228 -18.25 17.39 3.95
CA LYS A 228 -18.20 17.42 5.41
C LYS A 228 -17.11 16.48 5.88
N ALA A 229 -16.35 16.91 6.87
CA ALA A 229 -15.34 16.10 7.52
C ALA A 229 -15.45 16.27 9.02
N VAL A 230 -15.25 15.17 9.74
CA VAL A 230 -15.01 15.18 11.17
C VAL A 230 -13.63 14.59 11.37
N GLY A 231 -12.72 15.39 11.93
CA GLY A 231 -11.32 15.00 12.07
C GLY A 231 -10.55 15.95 12.97
N ARG A 232 -9.38 15.51 13.43
CA ARG A 232 -8.47 16.37 14.19
C ARG A 232 -7.77 17.32 13.22
N ILE A 233 -7.72 18.60 13.55
CA ILE A 233 -6.94 19.55 12.76
C ILE A 233 -5.46 19.30 13.04
N HIS A 234 -4.67 19.06 11.99
CA HIS A 234 -3.23 18.84 12.10
C HIS A 234 -2.50 19.80 11.16
N ILE A 235 -1.74 20.74 11.72
CA ILE A 235 -0.99 21.72 10.95
C ILE A 235 0.38 21.18 10.62
N ILE A 236 0.68 21.10 9.33
CA ILE A 236 1.94 20.60 8.81
C ILE A 236 2.68 21.77 8.18
N ASP A 237 3.68 22.28 8.91
CA ASP A 237 4.53 23.39 8.46
C ASP A 237 5.41 23.00 7.28
N LYS A 238 5.89 21.76 7.27
CA LYS A 238 6.71 21.15 6.22
C LYS A 238 6.48 19.65 6.22
N LEU A 239 6.14 19.09 5.06
CA LEU A 239 6.03 17.65 4.90
C LEU A 239 7.41 17.06 4.63
N ASP A 240 7.95 16.33 5.60
CA ASP A 240 9.17 15.52 5.46
C ASP A 240 8.99 14.14 6.10
N ASP A 241 10.00 13.28 6.00
CA ASP A 241 9.95 11.88 6.45
C ASP A 241 9.72 11.73 7.97
N THR A 242 9.74 12.83 8.73
CA THR A 242 9.48 12.84 10.18
C THR A 242 8.03 13.19 10.52
N VAL A 243 7.24 13.67 9.55
CA VAL A 243 5.84 14.04 9.74
C VAL A 243 4.94 12.85 9.43
N GLU A 244 4.29 12.33 10.47
CA GLU A 244 3.28 11.28 10.33
C GLU A 244 1.90 11.91 10.15
N ILE A 245 1.18 11.52 9.08
CA ILE A 245 -0.19 11.97 8.81
C ILE A 245 -1.15 10.81 9.12
N GLY A 246 -2.08 11.06 10.04
CA GLY A 246 -3.17 10.15 10.35
C GLY A 246 -4.31 10.27 9.34
N ASP A 247 -5.01 9.17 9.09
CA ASP A 247 -6.16 9.12 8.18
C ASP A 247 -7.47 9.63 8.83
N ASN A 248 -7.43 10.02 10.10
CA ASN A 248 -8.50 10.69 10.86
C ASN A 248 -8.32 12.23 10.95
N GLU A 249 -7.38 12.78 10.17
CA GLU A 249 -6.98 14.17 10.27
C GLU A 249 -7.60 15.05 9.19
N ILE A 250 -7.92 16.28 9.55
CA ILE A 250 -8.13 17.40 8.64
C ILE A 250 -6.79 18.14 8.62
N ILE A 251 -6.01 17.95 7.56
CA ILE A 251 -4.67 18.52 7.50
C ILE A 251 -4.75 19.99 7.09
N VAL A 252 -3.89 20.81 7.69
CA VAL A 252 -3.67 22.21 7.31
C VAL A 252 -2.24 22.31 6.79
N LEU A 253 -2.12 22.58 5.50
CA LEU A 253 -0.83 22.65 4.80
C LEU A 253 -0.54 24.07 4.34
N LYS A 254 0.73 24.49 4.33
CA LYS A 254 1.11 25.72 3.63
C LYS A 254 0.92 25.61 2.13
N GLU A 255 1.25 24.45 1.56
CA GLU A 255 1.14 24.14 0.14
C GLU A 255 0.88 22.64 -0.07
N LEU A 256 0.33 22.27 -1.23
CA LEU A 256 0.02 20.88 -1.53
C LEU A 256 1.29 20.08 -1.88
N PRO A 257 1.53 18.93 -1.24
CA PRO A 257 2.64 18.05 -1.60
C PRO A 257 2.35 17.27 -2.90
N GLN A 258 3.39 16.65 -3.48
CA GLN A 258 3.24 15.79 -4.67
C GLN A 258 2.39 14.54 -4.41
N SER A 259 2.40 14.05 -3.17
CA SER A 259 1.62 12.90 -2.73
C SER A 259 1.14 13.12 -1.31
N LEU A 260 -0.03 12.59 -1.01
CA LEU A 260 -0.62 12.64 0.32
C LEU A 260 -1.30 11.28 0.61
N PRO A 261 -1.16 10.72 1.82
CA PRO A 261 -1.98 9.58 2.22
C PRO A 261 -3.46 9.99 2.35
N PRO A 262 -4.40 9.04 2.41
CA PRO A 262 -5.80 9.35 2.68
C PRO A 262 -5.98 10.10 4.01
N VAL A 263 -6.81 11.15 4.01
CA VAL A 263 -7.14 12.01 5.17
C VAL A 263 -8.63 12.33 5.19
N ARG A 264 -9.15 12.89 6.29
CA ARG A 264 -10.58 13.28 6.44
C ARG A 264 -10.90 14.63 5.81
N GLY A 265 -9.93 15.51 5.65
CA GLY A 265 -10.10 16.79 5.00
C GLY A 265 -8.76 17.47 4.72
N ILE A 266 -8.76 18.41 3.78
CA ILE A 266 -7.56 19.15 3.38
C ILE A 266 -7.89 20.64 3.41
N ILE A 267 -7.07 21.39 4.14
CA ILE A 267 -7.06 22.84 4.17
C ILE A 267 -5.67 23.30 3.72
N VAL A 268 -5.60 24.21 2.75
CA VAL A 268 -4.33 24.73 2.23
C VAL A 268 -4.28 26.24 2.43
N ALA A 269 -3.16 26.76 2.94
CA ALA A 269 -2.96 28.19 3.21
C ALA A 269 -2.56 28.98 1.97
N LYS A 270 -2.07 28.31 0.92
CA LYS A 270 -1.83 28.89 -0.41
C LYS A 270 -2.81 28.32 -1.44
N PRO A 271 -3.30 29.15 -2.38
CA PRO A 271 -4.26 28.68 -3.35
C PRO A 271 -3.65 27.62 -4.28
N SER A 272 -4.46 26.64 -4.68
CA SER A 272 -4.10 25.64 -5.69
C SER A 272 -5.17 25.52 -6.76
N SER A 273 -4.83 24.92 -7.91
CA SER A 273 -5.77 24.75 -9.01
C SER A 273 -6.82 23.67 -8.68
N PRO A 274 -8.11 23.87 -9.04
CA PRO A 274 -9.14 22.83 -8.98
C PRO A 274 -8.81 21.56 -9.78
N LEU A 275 -7.81 21.62 -10.67
CA LEU A 275 -7.33 20.50 -11.49
C LEU A 275 -6.14 19.74 -10.87
N SER A 276 -5.72 20.06 -9.65
CA SER A 276 -4.57 19.40 -9.00
C SER A 276 -4.81 17.90 -8.76
N HIS A 277 -3.73 17.10 -8.78
CA HIS A 277 -3.81 15.65 -8.53
C HIS A 277 -4.40 15.35 -7.15
N ILE A 278 -4.03 16.13 -6.14
CA ILE A 278 -4.60 16.03 -4.79
C ILE A 278 -6.10 16.34 -4.79
N ASN A 279 -6.58 17.29 -5.60
CA ASN A 279 -8.03 17.53 -5.68
C ASN A 279 -8.80 16.35 -6.31
N ILE A 280 -8.18 15.64 -7.26
CA ILE A 280 -8.74 14.39 -7.81
C ILE A 280 -8.77 13.29 -6.75
N LEU A 281 -7.73 13.17 -5.92
CA LEU A 281 -7.67 12.21 -4.81
C LEU A 281 -8.71 12.54 -3.72
N ALA A 282 -8.81 13.80 -3.30
CA ALA A 282 -9.80 14.25 -2.32
C ALA A 282 -11.24 13.95 -2.77
N LYS A 283 -11.52 14.09 -4.08
CA LYS A 283 -12.79 13.65 -4.68
C LYS A 283 -12.98 12.14 -4.60
N GLY A 284 -11.93 11.36 -4.89
CA GLY A 284 -11.95 9.90 -4.75
C GLY A 284 -12.19 9.44 -3.31
N TRP A 285 -11.67 10.18 -2.32
CA TRP A 285 -11.89 9.93 -0.90
C TRP A 285 -13.20 10.52 -0.36
N ASN A 286 -13.90 11.32 -1.17
CA ASN A 286 -15.11 12.04 -0.78
C ASN A 286 -14.91 12.94 0.46
N VAL A 287 -13.80 13.70 0.47
CA VAL A 287 -13.44 14.60 1.58
C VAL A 287 -13.31 16.06 1.15
N PRO A 288 -13.65 17.04 2.00
CA PRO A 288 -13.48 18.45 1.69
C PRO A 288 -12.01 18.77 1.42
N ASN A 289 -11.78 19.58 0.39
CA ASN A 289 -10.48 20.14 0.04
C ASN A 289 -10.68 21.63 -0.24
N VAL A 290 -10.12 22.49 0.61
CA VAL A 290 -10.34 23.93 0.57
C VAL A 290 -9.04 24.70 0.67
N TYR A 291 -8.98 25.83 0.00
CA TYR A 291 -8.02 26.88 0.30
C TYR A 291 -8.68 27.87 1.27
N ILE A 292 -7.97 28.21 2.34
CA ILE A 292 -8.34 29.24 3.31
C ILE A 292 -7.10 30.12 3.49
N LYS A 293 -7.25 31.43 3.30
CA LYS A 293 -6.14 32.37 3.45
C LYS A 293 -5.56 32.31 4.87
N ASP A 294 -4.23 32.23 4.97
CA ASP A 294 -3.49 32.17 6.25
C ASP A 294 -3.94 31.02 7.18
N ALA A 295 -4.45 29.91 6.62
CA ALA A 295 -4.97 28.77 7.38
C ALA A 295 -3.99 28.22 8.42
N ASP A 296 -2.70 28.16 8.10
CA ASP A 296 -1.63 27.70 8.99
C ASP A 296 -1.51 28.56 10.26
N LYS A 297 -1.92 29.83 10.20
CA LYS A 297 -2.00 30.73 11.35
C LYS A 297 -3.37 30.66 12.02
N LEU A 298 -4.45 30.70 11.23
CA LEU A 298 -5.83 30.74 11.72
C LEU A 298 -6.17 29.52 12.58
N PHE A 299 -5.67 28.34 12.18
CA PHE A 299 -5.96 27.10 12.86
C PHE A 299 -4.94 26.73 13.94
N ARG A 300 -3.93 27.57 14.22
CA ARG A 300 -2.84 27.26 15.16
C ARG A 300 -3.31 26.90 16.57
N GLU A 301 -4.43 27.47 17.00
CA GLU A 301 -5.04 27.18 18.31
C GLU A 301 -5.93 25.92 18.31
N TYR A 302 -6.14 25.30 17.15
CA TYR A 302 -7.08 24.20 16.93
C TYR A 302 -6.41 22.81 16.88
N ASP A 303 -5.09 22.73 17.04
CA ASP A 303 -4.27 21.49 16.97
C ASP A 303 -4.46 20.53 18.18
N THR A 304 -5.60 20.61 18.86
CA THR A 304 -5.85 19.88 20.13
C THR A 304 -7.20 19.16 20.19
N PHE A 305 -8.17 19.48 19.33
CA PHE A 305 -9.51 18.89 19.37
C PHE A 305 -9.98 18.32 18.02
N VAL A 306 -11.05 17.53 18.05
CA VAL A 306 -11.78 17.09 16.86
C VAL A 306 -12.74 18.20 16.43
N TYR A 307 -12.70 18.54 15.15
CA TYR A 307 -13.56 19.55 14.55
C TYR A 307 -14.39 18.96 13.42
N GLU A 308 -15.58 19.54 13.26
CA GLU A 308 -16.41 19.36 12.09
C GLU A 308 -16.05 20.48 11.10
N LEU A 309 -15.51 20.13 9.95
CA LEU A 309 -15.32 21.01 8.80
C LEU A 309 -16.48 20.78 7.83
N ASN A 310 -17.31 21.80 7.64
CA ASN A 310 -18.32 21.84 6.60
C ASN A 310 -17.87 22.82 5.53
N ALA A 311 -17.54 22.34 4.34
CA ALA A 311 -17.06 23.15 3.24
C ALA A 311 -18.06 23.14 2.07
N ASP A 312 -18.68 24.29 1.83
CA ASP A 312 -19.57 24.52 0.69
C ASP A 312 -18.88 25.43 -0.34
N LEU A 313 -19.54 25.68 -1.48
CA LEU A 313 -18.93 26.47 -2.56
C LEU A 313 -18.57 27.91 -2.15
N THR A 314 -19.29 28.50 -1.20
CA THR A 314 -19.16 29.93 -0.85
C THR A 314 -18.57 30.20 0.53
N LYS A 315 -18.59 29.20 1.42
CA LYS A 315 -18.11 29.34 2.81
C LYS A 315 -17.63 28.00 3.35
N TYR A 316 -16.85 28.07 4.42
CA TYR A 316 -16.62 26.95 5.31
C TYR A 316 -17.13 27.30 6.71
N GLU A 317 -17.51 26.27 7.46
CA GLU A 317 -17.78 26.36 8.89
C GLU A 317 -16.88 25.36 9.60
N ILE A 318 -16.26 25.81 10.68
CA ILE A 318 -15.50 24.94 11.58
C ILE A 318 -16.09 25.06 12.97
N LYS A 319 -16.40 23.91 13.58
CA LYS A 319 -16.91 23.87 14.95
C LYS A 319 -16.34 22.67 15.67
N ARG A 320 -16.16 22.80 16.98
CA ARG A 320 -15.72 21.67 17.81
C ARG A 320 -16.76 20.56 17.74
N ALA A 321 -16.31 19.33 17.49
CA ALA A 321 -17.21 18.18 17.40
C ALA A 321 -17.76 17.79 18.78
N SER A 322 -19.03 17.41 18.83
CA SER A 322 -19.65 16.86 20.04
C SER A 322 -19.22 15.40 20.28
N LEU A 323 -19.31 14.91 21.52
CA LEU A 323 -19.04 13.49 21.82
C LEU A 323 -19.95 12.54 21.04
N GLU A 324 -21.17 12.95 20.69
CA GLU A 324 -22.08 12.15 19.86
C GLU A 324 -21.65 12.16 18.39
N THR A 325 -21.26 13.32 17.84
CA THR A 325 -20.69 13.43 16.48
C THR A 325 -19.43 12.58 16.36
N ILE A 326 -18.56 12.63 17.36
CA ILE A 326 -17.35 11.80 17.42
C ILE A 326 -17.74 10.31 17.48
N LYS A 327 -18.81 9.90 18.16
CA LYS A 327 -19.23 8.49 18.13
C LYS A 327 -19.88 8.06 16.81
N GLN A 328 -20.52 8.98 16.09
CA GLN A 328 -21.28 8.68 14.87
C GLN A 328 -20.44 8.77 13.59
N ASP A 329 -19.68 9.85 13.40
CA ASP A 329 -18.93 10.16 12.17
C ASP A 329 -17.44 9.82 12.27
N PHE A 330 -16.92 9.65 13.49
CA PHE A 330 -15.61 9.05 13.76
C PHE A 330 -15.69 7.51 13.77
N LYS A 331 -16.70 6.94 13.10
CA LYS A 331 -16.58 5.57 12.63
C LYS A 331 -15.40 5.52 11.67
N SER A 332 -14.29 5.06 12.20
CA SER A 332 -13.36 4.20 11.50
C SER A 332 -14.09 3.40 10.42
N PRO A 333 -13.66 3.41 9.15
CA PRO A 333 -14.20 2.46 8.17
C PRO A 333 -14.15 1.07 8.81
N ASP A 334 -15.32 0.48 9.05
CA ASP A 334 -15.52 -0.67 9.94
C ASP A 334 -14.51 -1.80 9.65
N GLN A 335 -13.36 -1.80 10.31
CA GLN A 335 -12.64 -3.03 10.59
C GLN A 335 -13.20 -3.57 11.91
N VAL A 336 -14.29 -4.33 11.75
CA VAL A 336 -14.85 -5.14 12.83
C VAL A 336 -13.73 -6.08 13.30
N VAL A 337 -13.20 -5.82 14.50
CA VAL A 337 -12.35 -6.80 15.17
C VAL A 337 -13.20 -8.06 15.36
N PRO A 338 -12.73 -9.25 14.97
CA PRO A 338 -13.55 -10.45 15.05
C PRO A 338 -14.03 -10.66 16.48
N PRO A 339 -15.30 -11.07 16.67
CA PRO A 339 -15.85 -11.28 18.00
C PRO A 339 -15.03 -12.33 18.73
N VAL A 340 -14.87 -12.13 20.04
CA VAL A 340 -14.21 -13.09 20.93
C VAL A 340 -15.22 -13.77 21.84
N ASP A 341 -14.98 -15.03 22.14
CA ASP A 341 -15.73 -15.81 23.12
C ASP A 341 -14.91 -15.89 24.43
N LEU A 342 -15.25 -15.01 25.37
CA LEU A 342 -14.62 -14.96 26.70
C LEU A 342 -15.25 -15.93 27.70
N ALA A 343 -16.28 -16.72 27.33
CA ALA A 343 -16.85 -17.71 28.23
C ALA A 343 -15.95 -18.96 28.36
N VAL A 344 -15.05 -19.18 27.40
CA VAL A 344 -14.19 -20.37 27.37
C VAL A 344 -12.93 -20.18 28.21
N LYS A 345 -12.87 -20.88 29.34
CA LYS A 345 -11.70 -20.90 30.24
C LYS A 345 -10.72 -22.06 29.97
N ARG A 346 -11.18 -23.11 29.30
CA ARG A 346 -10.42 -24.36 29.15
C ARG A 346 -9.22 -24.17 28.21
N ILE A 347 -8.02 -24.61 28.63
CA ILE A 347 -6.88 -24.82 27.73
C ILE A 347 -7.17 -26.03 26.85
N ALA A 348 -7.02 -25.91 25.54
CA ALA A 348 -7.29 -26.99 24.60
C ALA A 348 -6.06 -27.35 23.77
N GLY A 349 -5.89 -28.64 23.49
CA GLY A 349 -4.87 -29.13 22.56
C GLY A 349 -5.26 -28.83 21.11
N LEU A 350 -4.26 -28.66 20.24
CA LEU A 350 -4.46 -28.35 18.82
C LEU A 350 -5.32 -29.41 18.11
N ARG A 351 -5.25 -30.69 18.52
CA ARG A 351 -6.04 -31.80 17.94
C ARG A 351 -7.55 -31.60 18.06
N GLU A 352 -8.00 -30.89 19.10
CA GLU A 352 -9.40 -30.61 19.37
C GLU A 352 -9.90 -29.36 18.65
N MET A 353 -9.00 -28.49 18.19
CA MET A 353 -9.35 -27.19 17.61
C MET A 353 -9.74 -27.28 16.13
N ARG A 354 -10.67 -26.42 15.76
CA ARG A 354 -11.19 -26.20 14.40
C ARG A 354 -11.19 -24.72 14.07
N ALA A 355 -11.39 -24.38 12.79
CA ALA A 355 -11.40 -23.00 12.30
C ALA A 355 -12.31 -22.07 13.12
N LYS A 356 -13.48 -22.57 13.53
CA LYS A 356 -14.44 -21.81 14.38
C LYS A 356 -13.90 -21.46 15.76
N ASP A 357 -12.91 -22.19 16.26
CA ASP A 357 -12.31 -21.95 17.57
C ASP A 357 -11.34 -20.76 17.54
N GLY A 358 -11.14 -20.12 16.38
CA GLY A 358 -10.37 -18.88 16.26
C GLY A 358 -10.92 -17.73 17.11
N ILE A 359 -12.23 -17.71 17.37
CA ILE A 359 -12.86 -16.69 18.25
C ILE A 359 -12.49 -16.85 19.73
N ARG A 360 -11.87 -17.96 20.13
CA ARG A 360 -11.50 -18.25 21.53
C ARG A 360 -9.99 -18.50 21.73
N TYR A 361 -9.29 -19.03 20.72
CA TYR A 361 -7.85 -19.35 20.77
C TYR A 361 -7.02 -18.65 19.67
N GLY A 362 -7.66 -17.80 18.86
CA GLY A 362 -7.03 -17.12 17.72
C GLY A 362 -6.80 -17.99 16.48
N SER A 363 -6.63 -17.30 15.34
CA SER A 363 -6.60 -17.90 14.00
C SER A 363 -5.47 -18.91 13.85
N LYS A 364 -4.28 -18.62 14.37
CA LYS A 364 -3.10 -19.50 14.23
C LYS A 364 -3.33 -20.86 14.87
N ALA A 365 -3.79 -20.89 16.13
CA ALA A 365 -4.05 -22.15 16.83
C ALA A 365 -5.17 -22.95 16.13
N ALA A 366 -6.23 -22.27 15.71
CA ALA A 366 -7.34 -22.88 14.97
C ALA A 366 -6.88 -23.48 13.62
N ASN A 367 -6.06 -22.76 12.85
CA ASN A 367 -5.52 -23.22 11.57
C ASN A 367 -4.59 -24.44 11.74
N GLN A 368 -3.73 -24.44 12.78
CA GLN A 368 -2.90 -25.60 13.10
C GLN A 368 -3.78 -26.83 13.43
N GLY A 369 -4.88 -26.63 14.16
CA GLY A 369 -5.85 -27.70 14.45
C GLY A 369 -6.50 -28.28 13.19
N GLU A 370 -6.89 -27.45 12.24
CA GLU A 370 -7.42 -27.90 10.94
C GLU A 370 -6.38 -28.71 10.14
N MET A 371 -5.12 -28.28 10.14
CA MET A 371 -4.05 -29.02 9.48
C MET A 371 -3.78 -30.38 10.12
N ILE A 372 -3.77 -30.46 11.46
CA ILE A 372 -3.63 -31.75 12.18
C ILE A 372 -4.79 -32.68 11.82
N ARG A 373 -6.02 -32.16 11.79
CA ARG A 373 -7.21 -32.94 11.45
C ARG A 373 -7.15 -33.50 10.03
N SER A 374 -6.58 -32.73 9.10
CA SER A 374 -6.54 -33.07 7.68
C SER A 374 -5.57 -34.20 7.33
N ARG A 375 -4.67 -34.59 8.25
CA ARG A 375 -3.75 -35.74 8.10
C ARG A 375 -3.02 -35.77 6.76
N VAL A 376 -2.48 -34.63 6.33
CA VAL A 376 -1.75 -34.52 5.07
C VAL A 376 -0.56 -35.50 5.08
N PRO A 377 -0.44 -36.41 4.09
CA PRO A 377 0.65 -37.38 4.07
C PRO A 377 2.02 -36.71 3.89
N GLY A 378 3.03 -37.23 4.61
CA GLY A 378 4.42 -36.83 4.46
C GLY A 378 4.81 -35.52 5.17
N ILE A 379 3.91 -34.94 5.97
CA ILE A 379 4.22 -33.78 6.80
C ILE A 379 3.91 -34.04 8.27
N ILE A 380 4.57 -33.27 9.14
CA ILE A 380 4.35 -33.28 10.57
C ILE A 380 3.91 -31.89 11.00
N ILE A 381 2.78 -31.80 11.70
CA ILE A 381 2.39 -30.57 12.40
C ILE A 381 2.84 -30.74 13.86
N PRO A 382 3.70 -29.87 14.41
CA PRO A 382 4.08 -29.97 15.81
C PRO A 382 2.87 -29.81 16.73
N ASP A 383 2.75 -30.73 17.69
CA ASP A 383 1.67 -30.72 18.70
C ASP A 383 1.81 -29.52 19.64
N GLY A 384 0.70 -29.17 20.31
CA GLY A 384 0.61 -27.98 21.15
C GLY A 384 -0.77 -27.79 21.76
N PHE A 385 -0.89 -26.76 22.57
CA PHE A 385 -2.15 -26.29 23.15
C PHE A 385 -2.20 -24.76 23.18
N SER A 386 -3.39 -24.19 23.28
CA SER A 386 -3.55 -22.73 23.34
C SER A 386 -4.31 -22.29 24.58
N ILE A 387 -3.87 -21.16 25.14
CA ILE A 387 -4.50 -20.49 26.27
C ILE A 387 -5.56 -19.51 25.71
N PRO A 388 -6.84 -19.64 26.07
CA PRO A 388 -7.92 -18.85 25.47
C PRO A 388 -7.87 -17.37 25.88
N TYR A 389 -8.55 -16.51 25.10
CA TYR A 389 -8.64 -15.07 25.35
C TYR A 389 -9.15 -14.70 26.75
N TYR A 390 -9.99 -15.54 27.36
CA TYR A 390 -10.47 -15.35 28.73
C TYR A 390 -9.35 -15.05 29.72
N TRP A 391 -8.23 -15.79 29.65
CA TRP A 391 -7.16 -15.63 30.63
C TRP A 391 -6.32 -14.38 30.40
N TYR A 392 -6.21 -13.92 29.16
CA TYR A 392 -5.63 -12.61 28.87
C TYR A 392 -6.51 -11.49 29.46
N ASP A 393 -7.81 -11.52 29.18
CA ASP A 393 -8.78 -10.55 29.70
C ASP A 393 -8.79 -10.52 31.24
N LYS A 394 -8.83 -11.69 31.88
CA LYS A 394 -8.76 -11.82 33.34
C LYS A 394 -7.44 -11.25 33.88
N PHE A 395 -6.30 -11.59 33.27
CA PHE A 395 -4.99 -11.08 33.69
C PHE A 395 -4.90 -9.55 33.61
N ILE A 396 -5.45 -8.95 32.56
CA ILE A 396 -5.50 -7.48 32.41
C ILE A 396 -6.34 -6.86 33.53
N LYS A 397 -7.53 -7.41 33.82
CA LYS A 397 -8.46 -6.90 34.84
C LYS A 397 -7.94 -7.09 36.27
N ASP A 398 -7.44 -8.28 36.61
CA ASP A 398 -6.93 -8.58 37.95
C ASP A 398 -5.78 -7.64 38.36
N ASN A 399 -5.03 -7.12 37.37
CA ASN A 399 -3.89 -6.23 37.57
C ASN A 399 -4.23 -4.74 37.38
N GLY A 400 -5.51 -4.39 37.16
CA GLY A 400 -5.96 -3.00 36.96
C GLY A 400 -5.40 -2.33 35.70
N PHE A 401 -4.99 -3.13 34.72
CA PHE A 401 -4.38 -2.62 33.49
C PHE A 401 -5.42 -2.05 32.53
N ASP A 402 -6.67 -2.52 32.58
CA ASP A 402 -7.80 -1.98 31.84
C ASP A 402 -8.08 -0.51 32.19
N ASP A 403 -8.09 -0.16 33.49
CA ASP A 403 -8.25 1.22 33.94
C ASP A 403 -7.11 2.12 33.45
N LYS A 404 -5.87 1.62 33.53
CA LYS A 404 -4.68 2.35 33.05
C LYS A 404 -4.75 2.60 31.54
N MET A 405 -5.15 1.60 30.77
CA MET A 405 -5.32 1.71 29.32
C MET A 405 -6.49 2.62 28.95
N ALA A 406 -7.57 2.64 29.73
CA ALA A 406 -8.68 3.56 29.55
C ALA A 406 -8.21 5.01 29.76
N ALA A 407 -7.47 5.29 30.84
CA ALA A 407 -6.94 6.62 31.13
C ALA A 407 -6.01 7.17 30.03
N TRP A 408 -5.25 6.30 29.36
CA TRP A 408 -4.42 6.72 28.23
C TRP A 408 -5.19 7.19 27.00
N GLN A 409 -6.43 6.72 26.81
CA GLN A 409 -7.26 7.17 25.70
C GLN A 409 -7.70 8.64 25.89
N ASP A 410 -7.72 9.10 27.14
CA ASP A 410 -8.07 10.48 27.50
C ASP A 410 -6.81 11.37 27.71
N ASP A 411 -5.60 10.80 27.62
CA ASP A 411 -4.33 11.51 27.78
C ASP A 411 -3.79 12.01 26.43
N LEU A 412 -3.93 13.31 26.19
CA LEU A 412 -3.49 13.97 24.95
C LEU A 412 -2.00 13.76 24.65
N GLU A 413 -1.12 13.70 25.65
CA GLU A 413 0.30 13.47 25.43
C GLU A 413 0.55 12.03 24.96
N PHE A 414 -0.11 11.03 25.54
CA PHE A 414 -0.01 9.66 25.06
C PHE A 414 -0.59 9.50 23.64
N VAL A 415 -1.72 10.15 23.38
CA VAL A 415 -2.41 10.06 22.09
C VAL A 415 -1.64 10.79 20.99
N HIS A 416 -0.99 11.91 21.24
CA HIS A 416 -0.40 12.75 20.18
C HIS A 416 1.12 12.78 20.14
N ASN A 417 1.82 12.35 21.18
CA ASN A 417 3.27 12.36 21.21
C ASN A 417 3.83 10.92 21.10
N PRO A 418 4.30 10.48 19.91
CA PRO A 418 4.84 9.14 19.71
C PRO A 418 5.97 8.78 20.66
N ARG A 419 6.76 9.77 21.12
CA ARG A 419 7.85 9.56 22.08
C ARG A 419 7.31 9.18 23.45
N VAL A 420 6.33 9.93 23.96
CA VAL A 420 5.64 9.64 25.23
C VAL A 420 4.92 8.31 25.13
N ARG A 421 4.19 8.08 24.02
CA ARG A 421 3.49 6.82 23.78
C ARG A 421 4.45 5.62 23.81
N ARG A 422 5.58 5.70 23.11
CA ARG A 422 6.61 4.66 23.09
C ARG A 422 7.12 4.36 24.50
N GLN A 423 7.46 5.39 25.28
CA GLN A 423 7.93 5.24 26.65
C GLN A 423 6.87 4.60 27.56
N LYS A 424 5.62 5.08 27.51
CA LYS A 424 4.51 4.53 28.33
C LYS A 424 4.17 3.09 27.97
N LEU A 425 4.17 2.75 26.68
CA LEU A 425 3.94 1.38 26.21
C LEU A 425 5.10 0.45 26.61
N GLU A 426 6.35 0.91 26.54
CA GLU A 426 7.51 0.15 27.01
C GLU A 426 7.44 -0.13 28.52
N GLN A 427 7.16 0.92 29.32
CA GLN A 427 6.97 0.78 30.76
C GLN A 427 5.84 -0.20 31.09
N PHE A 428 4.71 -0.09 30.41
CA PHE A 428 3.56 -0.98 30.62
C PHE A 428 3.87 -2.43 30.29
N ARG A 429 4.65 -2.69 29.24
CA ARG A 429 5.12 -4.06 28.96
C ARG A 429 6.03 -4.59 30.06
N ALA A 430 6.87 -3.75 30.65
CA ALA A 430 7.69 -4.15 31.81
C ALA A 430 6.81 -4.43 33.05
N GLU A 431 5.73 -3.67 33.25
CA GLU A 431 4.74 -3.92 34.31
C GLU A 431 3.98 -5.23 34.07
N ILE A 432 3.50 -5.49 32.85
CA ILE A 432 2.90 -6.78 32.45
C ILE A 432 3.86 -7.92 32.80
N GLN A 433 5.16 -7.79 32.50
CA GLN A 433 6.14 -8.83 32.80
C GLN A 433 6.31 -9.08 34.31
N LYS A 434 6.10 -8.09 35.17
CA LYS A 434 6.24 -8.18 36.63
C LYS A 434 4.94 -8.49 37.37
N ALA A 435 3.78 -8.30 36.73
CA ALA A 435 2.47 -8.43 37.36
C ALA A 435 2.20 -9.85 37.93
N PRO A 436 1.48 -9.98 39.05
CA PRO A 436 0.98 -11.26 39.55
C PRO A 436 0.27 -12.10 38.47
N PHE A 437 0.49 -13.41 38.49
CA PHE A 437 -0.11 -14.37 37.56
C PHE A 437 -0.96 -15.37 38.35
N ASP A 438 -2.10 -15.77 37.79
CA ASP A 438 -3.02 -16.71 38.45
C ASP A 438 -2.35 -18.08 38.67
N ASP A 439 -2.24 -18.52 39.93
CA ASP A 439 -1.54 -19.74 40.31
C ASP A 439 -2.22 -21.01 39.77
N ALA A 440 -3.55 -21.02 39.66
CA ALA A 440 -4.29 -22.15 39.13
C ALA A 440 -4.06 -22.28 37.61
N LEU A 441 -4.06 -21.17 36.88
CA LEU A 441 -3.70 -21.14 35.46
C LEU A 441 -2.23 -21.57 35.27
N ARG A 442 -1.31 -21.06 36.08
CA ARG A 442 0.12 -21.46 36.03
C ARG A 442 0.26 -22.97 36.18
N ALA A 443 -0.39 -23.55 37.18
CA ALA A 443 -0.36 -25.00 37.42
C ALA A 443 -0.92 -25.79 36.22
N GLU A 444 -2.04 -25.35 35.62
CA GLU A 444 -2.64 -26.01 34.47
C GLU A 444 -1.76 -25.91 33.21
N ILE A 445 -1.16 -24.75 32.91
CA ILE A 445 -0.22 -24.59 31.79
C ILE A 445 0.97 -25.55 31.93
N ILE A 446 1.59 -25.58 33.11
CA ILE A 446 2.76 -26.43 33.38
C ILE A 446 2.37 -27.91 33.31
N LYS A 447 1.20 -28.28 33.84
CA LYS A 447 0.67 -29.63 33.76
C LYS A 447 0.50 -30.05 32.30
N GLN A 448 -0.18 -29.26 31.47
CA GLN A 448 -0.37 -29.57 30.05
C GLN A 448 0.95 -29.67 29.28
N TRP A 449 1.89 -28.77 29.55
CA TRP A 449 3.24 -28.84 28.97
C TRP A 449 3.97 -30.14 29.32
N ARG A 450 3.88 -30.60 30.58
CA ARG A 450 4.49 -31.86 31.02
C ARG A 450 3.77 -33.09 30.49
N THR A 451 2.44 -33.12 30.51
CA THR A 451 1.66 -34.32 30.17
C THR A 451 1.45 -34.49 28.67
N GLN A 452 1.08 -33.42 27.95
CA GLN A 452 0.82 -33.48 26.50
C GLN A 452 2.12 -33.37 25.70
N LEU A 453 3.01 -32.45 26.09
CA LEU A 453 4.21 -32.12 25.31
C LEU A 453 5.48 -32.80 25.85
N GLY A 454 5.39 -33.46 27.01
CA GLY A 454 6.49 -34.21 27.62
C GLY A 454 7.56 -33.33 28.27
N GLY A 455 7.26 -32.05 28.57
CA GLY A 455 8.23 -31.09 29.09
C GLY A 455 9.33 -30.72 28.09
N ARG A 456 9.14 -31.03 26.80
CA ARG A 456 10.11 -30.71 25.73
C ARG A 456 10.13 -29.22 25.42
N PRO A 457 11.19 -28.72 24.77
CA PRO A 457 11.26 -27.31 24.36
C PRO A 457 10.07 -26.88 23.51
N VAL A 458 9.50 -25.72 23.83
CA VAL A 458 8.31 -25.16 23.16
C VAL A 458 8.53 -23.75 22.66
N PHE A 459 7.75 -23.36 21.66
CA PHE A 459 7.58 -21.99 21.23
C PHE A 459 6.28 -21.46 21.82
N VAL A 460 6.31 -20.25 22.35
CA VAL A 460 5.12 -19.53 22.79
C VAL A 460 4.82 -18.44 21.78
N ARG A 461 3.72 -18.58 21.05
CA ARG A 461 3.40 -17.77 19.86
C ARG A 461 2.15 -16.93 20.10
N SER A 462 2.20 -15.68 19.66
CA SER A 462 1.04 -14.79 19.62
C SER A 462 -0.03 -15.30 18.66
N SER A 463 -1.29 -15.25 19.07
CA SER A 463 -2.47 -15.57 18.26
C SER A 463 -3.58 -14.58 18.62
N SER A 464 -3.55 -13.39 18.01
CA SER A 464 -4.53 -12.32 18.32
C SER A 464 -5.77 -12.40 17.43
N ASN A 465 -6.90 -11.91 17.94
CA ASN A 465 -8.11 -11.74 17.13
C ASN A 465 -7.94 -10.65 16.05
N SER A 466 -6.97 -9.75 16.21
CA SER A 466 -6.70 -8.69 15.23
C SER A 466 -5.66 -9.06 14.18
N GLU A 467 -5.02 -10.22 14.23
CA GLU A 467 -3.79 -10.49 13.47
C GLU A 467 -3.98 -10.68 11.95
N ASP A 468 -5.14 -11.19 11.51
CA ASP A 468 -5.41 -11.54 10.10
C ASP A 468 -6.70 -10.87 9.58
N LEU A 469 -6.81 -9.55 9.76
CA LEU A 469 -7.95 -8.75 9.29
C LEU A 469 -7.83 -8.42 7.79
N PRO A 470 -8.95 -8.23 7.04
CA PRO A 470 -8.94 -8.04 5.59
C PRO A 470 -8.01 -6.92 5.06
N ASN A 471 -7.71 -5.89 5.85
CA ASN A 471 -6.74 -4.84 5.48
C ASN A 471 -5.66 -4.61 6.56
N PHE A 472 -5.54 -5.48 7.55
CA PHE A 472 -4.51 -5.39 8.58
C PHE A 472 -3.88 -6.76 8.83
N SER A 473 -2.55 -6.82 8.73
CA SER A 473 -1.77 -8.03 9.02
C SER A 473 -0.83 -7.72 10.17
N GLY A 474 -0.94 -8.50 11.25
CA GLY A 474 -0.06 -8.44 12.40
C GLY A 474 1.31 -9.10 12.22
N ALA A 475 1.64 -9.54 11.00
CA ALA A 475 2.93 -10.12 10.66
C ALA A 475 4.09 -9.23 11.13
N GLY A 476 4.98 -9.79 11.96
CA GLY A 476 6.13 -9.08 12.53
C GLY A 476 5.82 -8.12 13.69
N LEU A 477 4.55 -7.84 14.00
CA LEU A 477 4.19 -6.90 15.07
C LEU A 477 4.30 -7.55 16.45
N TYR A 478 3.78 -8.77 16.58
CA TYR A 478 3.69 -9.47 17.87
C TYR A 478 4.92 -10.34 18.14
N SER A 479 5.10 -10.72 19.41
CA SER A 479 6.24 -11.54 19.83
C SER A 479 5.93 -13.02 19.72
N SER A 480 6.95 -13.81 19.39
CA SER A 480 7.01 -15.24 19.71
C SER A 480 8.28 -15.47 20.53
N VAL A 481 8.21 -16.35 21.54
CA VAL A 481 9.37 -16.74 22.35
C VAL A 481 9.79 -18.15 21.94
N PRO A 482 10.97 -18.31 21.32
CA PRO A 482 11.41 -19.61 20.83
C PRO A 482 12.08 -20.45 21.93
N ASN A 483 12.06 -21.77 21.75
CA ASN A 483 12.86 -22.75 22.51
C ASN A 483 12.84 -22.50 24.04
N VAL A 484 11.64 -22.40 24.61
CA VAL A 484 11.42 -22.30 26.06
C VAL A 484 11.50 -23.69 26.68
N ARG A 485 12.34 -23.84 27.70
CA ARG A 485 12.74 -25.15 28.25
C ARG A 485 12.40 -25.32 29.73
N GLU A 486 12.00 -24.25 30.40
CA GLU A 486 11.78 -24.22 31.85
C GLU A 486 10.37 -23.74 32.20
N ALA A 487 9.83 -24.22 33.33
CA ALA A 487 8.47 -23.93 33.75
C ALA A 487 8.22 -22.44 34.02
N ASP A 488 9.15 -21.78 34.72
CA ASP A 488 9.00 -20.34 35.01
C ASP A 488 9.17 -19.50 33.76
N LYS A 489 10.13 -19.87 32.89
CA LYS A 489 10.32 -19.22 31.59
C LYS A 489 9.12 -19.40 30.66
N LEU A 490 8.35 -20.49 30.79
CA LEU A 490 7.10 -20.68 30.06
C LEU A 490 6.05 -19.65 30.46
N ILE A 491 5.90 -19.37 31.74
CA ILE A 491 4.96 -18.32 32.21
C ILE A 491 5.46 -16.93 31.79
N ASP A 492 6.76 -16.67 31.93
CA ASP A 492 7.36 -15.42 31.43
C ASP A 492 7.12 -15.22 29.94
N ALA A 493 7.23 -16.28 29.15
CA ALA A 493 6.98 -16.26 27.72
C ALA A 493 5.52 -15.97 27.38
N VAL A 494 4.55 -16.54 28.12
CA VAL A 494 3.12 -16.23 27.98
C VAL A 494 2.87 -14.74 28.25
N LYS A 495 3.42 -14.20 29.33
CA LYS A 495 3.31 -12.77 29.68
C LYS A 495 3.97 -11.88 28.62
N LYS A 496 5.13 -12.27 28.09
CA LYS A 496 5.82 -11.57 26.99
C LYS A 496 4.99 -11.57 25.70
N VAL A 497 4.30 -12.65 25.38
CA VAL A 497 3.37 -12.74 24.26
C VAL A 497 2.15 -11.85 24.47
N TRP A 498 1.52 -11.89 25.64
CA TRP A 498 0.40 -11.00 26.00
C TRP A 498 0.80 -9.52 25.93
N GLY A 499 1.94 -9.16 26.54
CA GLY A 499 2.48 -7.81 26.49
C GLY A 499 2.86 -7.35 25.08
N SER A 500 3.05 -8.27 24.13
CA SER A 500 3.39 -7.89 22.75
C SER A 500 2.24 -7.22 22.00
N LEU A 501 0.98 -7.32 22.46
CA LEU A 501 -0.09 -6.45 21.96
C LEU A 501 0.28 -4.97 22.10
N TRP A 502 1.03 -4.64 23.14
CA TRP A 502 1.35 -3.27 23.53
C TRP A 502 2.75 -2.85 23.10
N LYS A 503 3.37 -3.52 22.11
CA LYS A 503 4.55 -2.92 21.45
C LYS A 503 4.13 -1.60 20.80
N PHE A 504 5.03 -0.63 20.75
CA PHE A 504 4.76 0.64 20.06
C PHE A 504 4.30 0.39 18.62
N GLU A 505 5.04 -0.42 17.86
CA GLU A 505 4.77 -0.70 16.45
C GLU A 505 3.43 -1.43 16.28
N ALA A 506 3.10 -2.33 17.20
CA ALA A 506 1.85 -3.09 17.18
C ALA A 506 0.64 -2.21 17.53
N TYR A 507 0.76 -1.37 18.56
CA TYR A 507 -0.27 -0.41 18.96
C TYR A 507 -0.50 0.60 17.85
N ASP A 508 0.56 1.20 17.34
CA ASP A 508 0.52 2.23 16.32
C ASP A 508 -0.05 1.73 14.98
N ALA A 509 0.36 0.54 14.54
CA ALA A 509 -0.22 -0.07 13.35
C ALA A 509 -1.74 -0.32 13.52
N ARG A 510 -2.19 -0.70 14.72
CA ARG A 510 -3.63 -0.86 14.99
C ARG A 510 -4.36 0.48 14.99
N VAL A 511 -3.76 1.54 15.57
CA VAL A 511 -4.32 2.90 15.50
C VAL A 511 -4.49 3.34 14.05
N ARG A 512 -3.45 3.18 13.22
CA ARG A 512 -3.46 3.51 11.78
C ARG A 512 -4.41 2.67 10.92
N ASN A 513 -4.82 1.50 11.41
CA ASN A 513 -5.76 0.63 10.72
C ASN A 513 -7.11 0.60 11.43
N TYR A 514 -7.36 1.56 12.32
CA TYR A 514 -8.63 1.72 12.99
C TYR A 514 -9.11 0.53 13.84
N ILE A 515 -8.17 -0.24 14.37
CA ILE A 515 -8.48 -1.36 15.23
C ILE A 515 -8.66 -0.85 16.67
N SER A 516 -9.80 -1.18 17.26
CA SER A 516 -10.11 -0.84 18.66
C SER A 516 -9.03 -1.39 19.59
N GLN A 517 -8.48 -0.54 20.45
CA GLN A 517 -7.52 -0.97 21.48
C GLN A 517 -8.21 -1.67 22.67
N LYS A 518 -9.54 -1.55 22.79
CA LYS A 518 -10.34 -2.19 23.84
C LYS A 518 -10.79 -3.60 23.46
N ASP A 519 -10.92 -3.87 22.16
CA ASP A 519 -11.48 -5.12 21.65
C ASP A 519 -10.41 -6.08 21.10
N VAL A 520 -9.14 -5.88 21.49
CA VAL A 520 -8.01 -6.73 21.09
C VAL A 520 -7.56 -7.64 22.21
N TYR A 521 -7.48 -8.92 21.86
CA TYR A 521 -7.15 -9.99 22.80
C TYR A 521 -6.00 -10.82 22.23
N MET A 522 -5.19 -11.39 23.13
CA MET A 522 -4.06 -12.23 22.77
C MET A 522 -4.22 -13.62 23.37
N SER A 523 -4.38 -14.62 22.51
CA SER A 523 -4.19 -16.01 22.88
C SER A 523 -2.70 -16.34 22.78
N ALA A 524 -2.24 -17.27 23.62
CA ALA A 524 -0.88 -17.77 23.61
C ALA A 524 -0.87 -19.24 23.21
N LEU A 525 -0.34 -19.52 22.03
CA LEU A 525 -0.15 -20.87 21.51
C LEU A 525 1.19 -21.42 22.02
N VAL A 526 1.14 -22.48 22.81
CA VAL A 526 2.31 -23.24 23.27
C VAL A 526 2.46 -24.47 22.38
N GLN A 527 3.51 -24.50 21.57
CA GLN A 527 3.71 -25.52 20.54
C GLN A 527 5.11 -26.10 20.64
N LEU A 528 5.27 -27.41 20.37
CA LEU A 528 6.60 -28.02 20.31
C LEU A 528 7.52 -27.29 19.33
N GLY A 529 8.72 -26.97 19.79
CA GLY A 529 9.78 -26.43 18.94
C GLY A 529 10.32 -27.49 17.98
N VAL A 530 10.75 -27.05 16.79
CA VAL A 530 11.47 -27.88 15.82
C VAL A 530 12.84 -27.24 15.58
N ASP A 531 13.92 -27.94 15.92
CA ASP A 531 15.28 -27.49 15.64
C ASP A 531 15.62 -27.80 14.18
N MET A 532 15.24 -26.88 13.30
CA MET A 532 15.25 -27.09 11.85
C MET A 532 16.68 -27.04 11.31
N GLN A 533 17.03 -27.99 10.44
CA GLN A 533 18.28 -27.93 9.65
C GLN A 533 18.13 -26.99 8.44
N LYS A 534 16.90 -26.89 7.92
CA LYS A 534 16.51 -25.98 6.84
C LYS A 534 15.12 -25.44 7.16
N GLY A 535 14.90 -24.16 6.98
CA GLY A 535 13.64 -23.50 7.29
C GLY A 535 13.19 -22.61 6.14
N GLY A 536 11.94 -22.16 6.18
CA GLY A 536 11.48 -21.23 5.17
C GLY A 536 10.01 -20.86 5.25
N VAL A 537 9.58 -20.19 4.18
CA VAL A 537 8.19 -19.86 3.89
C VAL A 537 7.83 -20.30 2.48
N MET A 538 6.57 -20.65 2.27
CA MET A 538 5.99 -20.91 0.95
C MET A 538 4.76 -20.06 0.74
N ILE A 539 4.64 -19.51 -0.46
CA ILE A 539 3.42 -18.83 -0.91
C ILE A 539 2.86 -19.67 -2.05
N THR A 540 1.57 -20.03 -1.98
CA THR A 540 0.95 -20.92 -2.98
C THR A 540 0.59 -20.24 -4.32
N LYS A 541 1.13 -19.03 -4.52
CA LYS A 541 1.11 -18.25 -5.76
C LYS A 541 2.49 -17.66 -6.04
N ASP A 542 2.70 -17.19 -7.26
CA ASP A 542 3.81 -16.28 -7.57
C ASP A 542 3.48 -14.88 -7.01
N PRO A 543 4.30 -14.32 -6.10
CA PRO A 543 4.07 -12.96 -5.58
C PRO A 543 4.49 -11.86 -6.56
N PHE A 544 5.23 -12.19 -7.63
CA PHE A 544 5.77 -11.22 -8.60
C PHE A 544 5.00 -11.17 -9.92
N ASP A 545 4.24 -12.23 -10.25
CA ASP A 545 3.44 -12.30 -11.46
C ASP A 545 1.99 -12.74 -11.16
N LYS A 546 1.04 -11.79 -11.32
CA LYS A 546 -0.39 -12.02 -11.09
C LYS A 546 -1.03 -12.96 -12.13
N GLU A 547 -0.45 -13.09 -13.31
CA GLU A 547 -0.96 -13.99 -14.38
C GLU A 547 -0.47 -15.43 -14.19
N SER A 548 0.62 -15.62 -13.43
CA SER A 548 1.20 -16.92 -13.11
C SER A 548 0.44 -17.64 -11.98
N LYS A 549 -0.81 -17.99 -12.28
CA LYS A 549 -1.69 -18.76 -11.38
C LYS A 549 -1.18 -20.20 -11.22
N ASP A 550 -1.22 -20.72 -10.00
CA ASP A 550 -0.79 -22.07 -9.57
C ASP A 550 0.70 -22.30 -9.29
N ASN A 551 1.60 -21.33 -9.51
CA ASN A 551 2.99 -21.50 -9.09
C ASN A 551 3.14 -21.43 -7.57
N VAL A 552 4.11 -22.16 -7.01
CA VAL A 552 4.47 -22.06 -5.59
C VAL A 552 5.81 -21.36 -5.48
N TYR A 553 5.83 -20.22 -4.80
CA TYR A 553 7.05 -19.55 -4.41
C TYR A 553 7.57 -20.13 -3.09
N ILE A 554 8.86 -20.43 -3.02
CA ILE A 554 9.53 -20.98 -1.84
C ILE A 554 10.73 -20.09 -1.53
N SER A 555 10.78 -19.60 -0.29
CA SER A 555 11.95 -18.94 0.29
C SER A 555 12.57 -19.87 1.34
N ALA A 556 13.85 -20.17 1.21
CA ALA A 556 14.55 -21.17 2.02
C ALA A 556 15.84 -20.64 2.62
N VAL A 557 16.08 -21.02 3.88
CA VAL A 557 17.24 -20.62 4.69
C VAL A 557 17.88 -21.84 5.35
N CYS A 558 19.16 -21.73 5.71
CA CYS A 558 19.80 -22.70 6.58
C CYS A 558 19.37 -22.47 8.03
N GLY A 559 19.17 -23.57 8.77
CA GLY A 559 18.71 -23.50 10.15
C GLY A 559 17.21 -23.14 10.28
N HIS A 560 16.87 -22.51 11.40
CA HIS A 560 15.51 -22.14 11.77
C HIS A 560 14.90 -21.10 10.81
N ASN A 561 13.60 -21.26 10.50
CA ASN A 561 12.86 -20.42 9.55
C ASN A 561 12.74 -18.95 9.99
N SER A 562 12.96 -18.62 11.26
CA SER A 562 13.02 -17.24 11.77
C SER A 562 14.06 -16.38 11.04
N LYS A 563 15.12 -16.99 10.50
CA LYS A 563 16.17 -16.28 9.75
C LYS A 563 15.68 -15.70 8.42
N VAL A 564 14.51 -16.13 7.90
CA VAL A 564 13.93 -15.55 6.68
C VAL A 564 13.53 -14.07 6.88
N VAL A 565 13.22 -13.68 8.11
CA VAL A 565 12.70 -12.34 8.44
C VAL A 565 13.83 -11.37 8.77
N ASP A 566 15.01 -11.86 9.12
CA ASP A 566 16.18 -11.02 9.35
C ASP A 566 16.81 -10.62 8.02
N ASN A 567 16.89 -9.31 7.74
CA ASN A 567 17.55 -8.69 6.57
C ASN A 567 19.09 -8.93 6.50
N SER A 568 19.59 -10.03 7.08
CA SER A 568 20.99 -10.43 7.21
C SER A 568 21.53 -11.23 6.01
N GLY A 569 20.81 -11.25 4.89
CA GLY A 569 21.22 -11.90 3.64
C GLY A 569 20.02 -12.40 2.83
N LEU A 570 20.16 -12.48 1.51
CA LEU A 570 19.08 -12.98 0.65
C LEU A 570 18.87 -14.49 0.85
N PRO A 571 17.64 -14.95 1.14
CA PRO A 571 17.33 -16.37 1.18
C PRO A 571 17.39 -17.01 -0.22
N GLU A 572 17.49 -18.33 -0.28
CA GLU A 572 17.32 -19.04 -1.55
C GLU A 572 15.86 -18.91 -2.01
N GLN A 573 15.65 -18.47 -3.24
CA GLN A 573 14.31 -18.24 -3.80
C GLN A 573 14.07 -19.19 -4.97
N ILE A 574 12.96 -19.92 -4.89
CA ILE A 574 12.59 -20.93 -5.87
C ILE A 574 11.14 -20.70 -6.29
N LEU A 575 10.89 -20.79 -7.58
CA LEU A 575 9.56 -20.84 -8.15
C LEU A 575 9.31 -22.26 -8.69
N PHE A 576 8.27 -22.90 -8.20
CA PHE A 576 7.84 -24.21 -8.69
C PHE A 576 6.58 -24.08 -9.54
N ASN A 577 6.61 -24.62 -10.75
CA ASN A 577 5.44 -24.71 -11.63
C ASN A 577 4.87 -26.14 -11.58
N PRO A 578 3.66 -26.35 -11.02
CA PRO A 578 3.08 -27.69 -10.89
C PRO A 578 2.71 -28.34 -12.22
N ARG A 579 2.42 -27.55 -13.27
CA ARG A 579 1.99 -28.08 -14.58
C ARG A 579 3.15 -28.70 -15.34
N SER A 580 4.29 -28.01 -15.37
CA SER A 580 5.53 -28.50 -15.99
C SER A 580 6.39 -29.34 -15.04
N ASN A 581 6.07 -29.36 -13.74
CA ASN A 581 6.90 -29.95 -12.69
C ASN A 581 8.35 -29.39 -12.65
N SER A 582 8.51 -28.13 -13.08
CA SER A 582 9.79 -27.45 -13.16
C SER A 582 10.13 -26.69 -11.87
N VAL A 583 11.39 -26.79 -11.45
CA VAL A 583 11.97 -26.03 -10.34
C VAL A 583 12.83 -24.94 -10.95
N ILE A 584 12.47 -23.68 -10.73
CA ILE A 584 13.22 -22.52 -11.20
C ILE A 584 13.90 -21.88 -10.00
N VAL A 585 15.22 -21.89 -9.98
CA VAL A 585 16.01 -21.21 -8.94
C VAL A 585 16.20 -19.77 -9.37
N MET A 586 15.61 -18.85 -8.62
CA MET A 586 15.71 -17.42 -8.89
C MET A 586 16.98 -16.84 -8.28
N THR A 587 17.25 -17.22 -7.02
CA THR A 587 18.34 -16.67 -6.22
C THR A 587 18.93 -17.77 -5.34
N LEU A 588 20.26 -17.86 -5.23
CA LEU A 588 20.94 -18.71 -4.25
C LEU A 588 21.04 -17.98 -2.91
N SER A 589 21.00 -18.73 -1.81
CA SER A 589 21.16 -18.15 -0.46
C SER A 589 22.53 -17.48 -0.31
N GLN A 590 22.51 -16.26 0.23
CA GLN A 590 23.70 -15.47 0.57
C GLN A 590 23.94 -15.39 2.08
N GLN A 591 23.28 -16.25 2.87
CA GLN A 591 23.36 -16.21 4.32
C GLN A 591 24.76 -16.53 4.85
N GLU A 592 25.23 -15.68 5.77
CA GLU A 592 26.52 -15.88 6.44
C GLU A 592 26.41 -16.70 7.72
N SER A 593 25.24 -16.70 8.36
CA SER A 593 24.92 -17.47 9.56
C SER A 593 23.53 -18.11 9.46
N ALA A 594 23.30 -19.13 10.27
CA ALA A 594 22.02 -19.80 10.46
C ALA A 594 21.56 -19.67 11.91
N LEU A 595 20.29 -19.95 12.20
CA LEU A 595 19.76 -20.02 13.56
C LEU A 595 19.53 -21.48 13.97
N ALA A 596 19.89 -21.80 15.21
CA ALA A 596 19.64 -23.11 15.82
C ALA A 596 19.17 -22.93 17.26
N PHE A 597 18.65 -23.99 17.88
CA PHE A 597 18.27 -23.93 19.30
C PHE A 597 19.50 -23.74 20.18
N ASP A 598 19.41 -22.82 21.14
CA ASP A 598 20.37 -22.75 22.24
C ASP A 598 20.02 -23.77 23.33
N GLU A 599 21.03 -24.29 24.01
CA GLU A 599 20.82 -25.25 25.10
C GLU A 599 20.22 -24.57 26.34
N ASN A 600 20.46 -23.27 26.50
CA ASN A 600 19.94 -22.41 27.56
C ASN A 600 18.58 -21.76 27.22
N GLY A 601 18.03 -22.08 26.05
CA GLY A 601 16.79 -21.49 25.54
C GLY A 601 17.01 -20.32 24.59
N ASP A 602 15.96 -19.95 23.85
CA ASP A 602 16.05 -19.04 22.69
C ASP A 602 16.79 -19.67 21.48
N LEU A 603 16.98 -18.89 20.42
CA LEU A 603 17.78 -19.24 19.24
C LEU A 603 19.16 -18.60 19.33
N LYS A 604 20.18 -19.31 18.83
CA LYS A 604 21.54 -18.80 18.68
C LYS A 604 21.98 -18.78 17.22
N GLU A 605 22.84 -17.83 16.88
CA GLU A 605 23.52 -17.86 15.59
C GLU A 605 24.55 -19.00 15.55
N THR A 606 24.62 -19.68 14.41
CA THR A 606 25.62 -20.71 14.11
C THR A 606 26.21 -20.46 12.72
N THR A 607 27.45 -20.93 12.53
CA THR A 607 28.15 -20.90 11.24
C THR A 607 27.87 -22.13 10.39
N ASP A 608 26.98 -23.02 10.83
CA ASP A 608 26.59 -24.23 10.09
C ASP A 608 25.87 -23.89 8.78
N LYS A 609 26.66 -23.81 7.71
CA LYS A 609 26.21 -23.50 6.36
C LYS A 609 25.76 -24.75 5.63
N CYS A 610 24.45 -24.94 5.55
CA CYS A 610 23.85 -25.95 4.67
C CYS A 610 23.96 -25.59 3.17
N ALA A 611 24.27 -24.32 2.85
CA ALA A 611 24.37 -23.71 1.53
C ALA A 611 25.56 -22.73 1.43
N ASN A 612 26.01 -22.41 0.22
CA ASN A 612 27.03 -21.37 -0.06
C ASN A 612 26.83 -20.81 -1.47
N THR A 613 27.72 -19.92 -1.95
CA THR A 613 27.61 -19.28 -3.28
C THR A 613 27.57 -20.25 -4.47
N ARG A 614 27.87 -21.54 -4.26
CA ARG A 614 27.80 -22.61 -5.26
C ARG A 614 26.87 -23.77 -4.87
N LYS A 615 26.27 -23.75 -3.69
CA LYS A 615 25.49 -24.86 -3.13
C LYS A 615 24.13 -24.38 -2.65
N ARG A 616 23.08 -25.02 -3.17
CA ARG A 616 21.68 -24.73 -2.82
C ARG A 616 21.30 -25.16 -1.41
N VAL A 617 20.34 -24.44 -0.83
CA VAL A 617 19.68 -24.84 0.42
C VAL A 617 18.83 -26.08 0.17
N LEU A 618 17.98 -26.05 -0.86
CA LEU A 618 17.07 -27.14 -1.21
C LEU A 618 17.53 -27.89 -2.45
N THR A 619 17.40 -29.22 -2.39
CA THR A 619 17.46 -30.05 -3.61
C THR A 619 16.15 -29.92 -4.38
N ASP A 620 16.16 -30.27 -5.68
CA ASP A 620 14.94 -30.27 -6.50
C ASP A 620 13.85 -31.18 -5.94
N LEU A 621 14.23 -32.33 -5.36
CA LEU A 621 13.30 -33.25 -4.72
C LEU A 621 12.60 -32.58 -3.53
N GLN A 622 13.37 -31.92 -2.65
CA GLN A 622 12.83 -31.21 -1.49
C GLN A 622 11.92 -30.05 -1.93
N ALA A 623 12.32 -29.27 -2.94
CA ALA A 623 11.51 -28.17 -3.47
C ALA A 623 10.17 -28.68 -4.03
N ARG A 624 10.18 -29.81 -4.75
CA ARG A 624 8.95 -30.46 -5.27
C ARG A 624 8.04 -30.96 -4.16
N GLU A 625 8.60 -31.59 -3.12
CA GLU A 625 7.83 -32.11 -1.98
C GLU A 625 7.18 -30.99 -1.16
N LEU A 626 7.92 -29.90 -0.94
CA LEU A 626 7.43 -28.69 -0.31
C LEU A 626 6.31 -28.06 -1.14
N ALA A 627 6.50 -27.87 -2.45
CA ALA A 627 5.46 -27.29 -3.30
C ALA A 627 4.18 -28.13 -3.37
N ARG A 628 4.30 -29.47 -3.49
CA ARG A 628 3.14 -30.38 -3.42
C ARG A 628 2.43 -30.29 -2.08
N THR A 629 3.19 -30.13 -0.99
CA THR A 629 2.64 -29.89 0.34
C THR A 629 1.87 -28.59 0.42
N ALA A 630 2.42 -27.49 -0.11
CA ALA A 630 1.76 -26.20 -0.16
C ALA A 630 0.42 -26.27 -0.90
N ILE A 631 0.37 -26.96 -2.05
CA ILE A 631 -0.87 -27.15 -2.83
C ILE A 631 -1.91 -27.96 -2.06
N ARG A 632 -1.49 -29.00 -1.32
CA ARG A 632 -2.41 -29.78 -0.45
C ARG A 632 -2.98 -28.91 0.67
N ILE A 633 -2.14 -28.09 1.31
CA ILE A 633 -2.57 -27.16 2.37
C ILE A 633 -3.53 -26.11 1.81
N ARG A 634 -3.25 -25.56 0.62
CA ARG A 634 -4.18 -24.67 -0.11
C ARG A 634 -5.57 -25.32 -0.28
N GLY A 635 -5.61 -26.62 -0.57
CA GLY A 635 -6.84 -27.40 -0.68
C GLY A 635 -7.66 -27.46 0.62
N ILE A 636 -7.00 -27.56 1.78
CA ILE A 636 -7.66 -27.59 3.10
C ILE A 636 -8.40 -26.28 3.37
N PHE A 637 -7.78 -25.15 3.03
CA PHE A 637 -8.33 -23.81 3.28
C PHE A 637 -9.19 -23.28 2.11
N GLY A 638 -9.90 -24.17 1.42
CA GLY A 638 -10.89 -23.78 0.41
C GLY A 638 -10.30 -23.18 -0.87
N LYS A 639 -9.08 -23.59 -1.25
CA LYS A 639 -8.33 -23.10 -2.42
C LYS A 639 -7.94 -21.61 -2.37
N LYS A 640 -8.04 -20.96 -1.20
CA LYS A 640 -7.49 -19.62 -1.01
C LYS A 640 -5.97 -19.70 -0.93
N GLU A 641 -5.27 -18.74 -1.54
CA GLU A 641 -3.82 -18.70 -1.46
C GLU A 641 -3.34 -18.61 -0.01
N GLN A 642 -2.24 -19.30 0.28
CA GLN A 642 -1.69 -19.47 1.63
C GLN A 642 -0.26 -18.98 1.71
N ASP A 643 0.08 -18.43 2.86
CA ASP A 643 1.42 -18.19 3.39
C ASP A 643 1.72 -19.26 4.45
N ILE A 644 2.74 -20.07 4.21
CA ILE A 644 3.01 -21.31 4.95
C ILE A 644 4.44 -21.30 5.46
N GLU A 645 4.61 -21.38 6.77
CA GLU A 645 5.92 -21.52 7.43
C GLU A 645 6.28 -23.00 7.61
N TRP A 646 7.50 -23.37 7.26
CA TRP A 646 7.96 -24.76 7.25
C TRP A 646 9.40 -24.93 7.76
N GLY A 647 9.71 -26.17 8.14
CA GLY A 647 11.04 -26.63 8.52
C GLY A 647 11.33 -28.04 8.05
N ILE A 648 12.60 -28.38 7.86
CA ILE A 648 13.07 -29.74 7.62
C ILE A 648 14.02 -30.12 8.75
N MET A 649 13.72 -31.23 9.42
CA MET A 649 14.56 -31.83 10.44
C MET A 649 14.65 -33.33 10.16
N ASN A 650 15.87 -33.85 10.00
CA ASN A 650 16.14 -35.27 9.70
C ASN A 650 15.36 -35.79 8.49
N GLY A 651 15.30 -34.97 7.43
CA GLY A 651 14.61 -35.29 6.17
C GLY A 651 13.08 -35.25 6.23
N ARG A 652 12.48 -34.90 7.37
CA ARG A 652 11.01 -34.79 7.52
C ARG A 652 10.57 -33.34 7.44
N ILE A 653 9.45 -33.09 6.76
CA ILE A 653 8.86 -31.75 6.62
C ILE A 653 7.94 -31.49 7.81
N TYR A 654 8.18 -30.36 8.47
CA TYR A 654 7.36 -29.81 9.53
C TYR A 654 6.66 -28.56 9.02
N ILE A 655 5.35 -28.44 9.26
CA ILE A 655 4.59 -27.21 8.97
C ILE A 655 4.21 -26.58 10.31
N VAL A 656 4.74 -25.38 10.54
CA VAL A 656 4.61 -24.69 11.83
C VAL A 656 3.55 -23.60 11.80
N GLN A 657 3.14 -23.14 10.61
CA GLN A 657 2.04 -22.20 10.44
C GLN A 657 1.48 -22.28 9.02
N ALA A 658 0.17 -22.06 8.88
CA ALA A 658 -0.46 -21.72 7.60
C ALA A 658 -1.53 -20.65 7.83
N ARG A 659 -1.55 -19.64 6.96
CA ARG A 659 -2.54 -18.56 7.00
C ARG A 659 -2.87 -18.08 5.58
N PRO A 660 -4.03 -17.44 5.36
CA PRO A 660 -4.34 -16.84 4.06
C PRO A 660 -3.28 -15.83 3.63
N TYR A 661 -2.85 -15.91 2.38
CA TYR A 661 -2.02 -14.89 1.75
C TYR A 661 -2.92 -13.75 1.25
N ILE A 662 -2.71 -12.54 1.75
CA ILE A 662 -3.46 -11.34 1.34
C ILE A 662 -2.58 -10.52 0.40
N ASP A 663 -3.06 -10.33 -0.84
CA ASP A 663 -2.39 -9.48 -1.83
C ASP A 663 -2.66 -8.01 -1.47
N LYS A 664 -1.62 -7.26 -1.12
CA LYS A 664 -1.74 -5.80 -1.02
C LYS A 664 -1.73 -5.27 -2.46
N ASN A 665 -2.92 -5.13 -3.04
CA ASN A 665 -3.10 -4.58 -4.39
C ASN A 665 -2.67 -3.13 -4.49
#